data_AF-A0A380A6P1-F1
#
_entry.id   AF-A0A380A6P1-F1
#
_cell.length_a   1.000
_cell.length_b   1.000
_cell.length_c   1.000
_cell.angle_alpha   90.00
_cell.angle_beta   90.00
_cell.angle_gamma   90.00
#
_symmetry.space_group_name_H-M   'P 1'
#
loop_
_entity.id
_entity.type
_entity.pdbx_description
1 polymer ?
#
loop_
_entity_poly.entity_id
_entity_poly.type
_entity_poly.pdbx_seq_one_letter_code
_entity_poly.pdbx_strand_id
1 'polypeptide(L)'
;MSQFDKTLSVSLNPEDPASIALALQQYRQHLNDGSAFRLNGSLLFNIEFVNQQQRPLNRDDAGANRPLLEHALDTARRDHRLSFYTEPVLFAAALNFPELLDELKATAEAMVAFSRRRNDSSDLFIDDYNVFGVEALYMLARQYPELSHYLAAFLVPYWNLESFYQPVLLLGKLVEEFGWRRELIHAYLHCDGEQNRRCFFQTTEGDSVNLSLLEHFARHPDDYPWFKTQLLKRLEQTPLLAYANEQPLEQTQPVLEFFYSLGDWPVEADIDDTELWRDRVKQQLILGRRVEDEALSLLAQLSEQSQPLIIVAEAWREDDRHSLWQTGEEQALAEDYDWDQYDNEPDSDYAELFYDLEEPEDYLRIGELEELDAEVGETMLCALAELPKSLGACAYAAYRLSRLNSSHSLSPEANKANEAAALLRWLAQQLPLQFQHHIFYEGGEYQKKRREHRLLKSWLTDIDTEGDVAKMAQIASEILYTSTNGERIALLWSNGNKGFQNGLLALYFLLCAPEPEAPQWQALKTLAQRHWQLWLTLDPLQLIEKIYYCWADYAFYPAIDDEHIEAELRQNLLKLGVSEAQLEAHTLLTAQQVAAYRPADKRFWQSYITRLSRFAEADPEDNSIIGRRLWQQQQQLLQALDSGRELPRLSFFGHLKANFPETPLPQAFFELFDLYLRQSFSKSFTEQQAQSLCRQLKAYLESGEGLEPLTPQATAELQDWVPCRSDDPADAAELSDFVWLLPEAQGRGLALFLAGLGTQSLYWLHRPSVETAYVNHLIAEGGLSMAQRWENQSVGHKRHSDYDTGLAFQSAKENWALGWLDGIGVAPQSTVYFAVSQGHAPAPFLKHLAGEGRLPETSQLLTIDERVRLLKLLAQAGADVEFFSSFLQDESAAVRQLAKDLAQGS
;
A
#
# COMPACT_ATOMS: atom_id res chain seq x y z
N MET A 1 10.66 29.98 -8.56
CA MET A 1 10.30 29.80 -10.00
C MET A 1 9.13 28.83 -10.06
N SER A 2 8.34 28.77 -11.13
CA SER A 2 7.34 27.70 -11.24
C SER A 2 8.05 26.35 -11.41
N GLN A 3 7.56 25.32 -10.75
CA GLN A 3 7.98 23.92 -10.90
C GLN A 3 8.21 23.52 -12.37
N PHE A 4 7.35 24.00 -13.26
CA PHE A 4 7.36 23.65 -14.69
C PHE A 4 8.11 24.63 -15.61
N ASP A 5 8.64 25.75 -15.09
CA ASP A 5 9.52 26.66 -15.86
C ASP A 5 10.63 25.84 -16.52
N LYS A 6 11.13 26.23 -17.70
CA LYS A 6 12.20 25.49 -18.40
C LYS A 6 13.54 26.24 -18.27
N THR A 7 14.63 25.57 -17.90
CA THR A 7 15.95 26.25 -17.74
C THR A 7 16.89 26.10 -18.93
N LEU A 8 16.63 25.15 -19.84
CA LEU A 8 17.37 25.04 -21.10
C LEU A 8 16.57 25.65 -22.25
N SER A 9 17.25 26.44 -23.09
CA SER A 9 16.64 27.07 -24.27
C SER A 9 17.38 26.70 -25.54
N VAL A 10 16.68 26.05 -26.48
CA VAL A 10 17.21 25.71 -27.82
C VAL A 10 16.69 26.74 -28.83
N SER A 11 17.59 27.57 -29.37
CA SER A 11 17.22 28.68 -30.25
C SER A 11 17.29 28.31 -31.74
N LEU A 12 16.24 28.63 -32.49
CA LEU A 12 16.17 28.40 -33.94
C LEU A 12 15.45 29.51 -34.72
N ASN A 13 15.59 29.47 -36.04
CA ASN A 13 14.69 30.13 -36.98
C ASN A 13 13.72 29.08 -37.59
N PRO A 14 12.40 29.16 -37.34
CA PRO A 14 11.42 28.21 -37.88
C PRO A 14 11.23 28.29 -39.41
N GLU A 15 11.78 29.32 -40.08
CA GLU A 15 11.75 29.45 -41.54
C GLU A 15 13.02 28.93 -42.25
N ASP A 16 14.03 28.47 -41.50
CA ASP A 16 15.32 28.01 -42.05
C ASP A 16 15.58 26.52 -41.73
N PRO A 17 15.57 25.62 -42.73
CA PRO A 17 15.77 24.19 -42.49
C PRO A 17 17.15 23.88 -41.90
N ALA A 18 18.19 24.65 -42.20
CA ALA A 18 19.51 24.44 -41.61
C ALA A 18 19.52 24.77 -40.10
N SER A 19 18.78 25.81 -39.70
CA SER A 19 18.60 26.15 -38.28
C SER A 19 17.76 25.12 -37.54
N ILE A 20 16.74 24.55 -38.17
CA ILE A 20 15.90 23.49 -37.59
C ILE A 20 16.70 22.20 -37.42
N ALA A 21 17.49 21.80 -38.43
CA ALA A 21 18.35 20.61 -38.35
C ALA A 21 19.34 20.70 -37.17
N LEU A 22 19.94 21.88 -36.95
CA LEU A 22 20.84 22.11 -35.81
C LEU A 22 20.10 22.00 -34.45
N ALA A 23 18.88 22.54 -34.36
CA ALA A 23 18.06 22.42 -33.15
C ALA A 23 17.63 20.97 -32.86
N LEU A 24 17.29 20.19 -33.89
CA LEU A 24 17.01 18.76 -33.76
C LEU A 24 18.27 17.98 -33.31
N GLN A 25 19.45 18.31 -33.85
CA GLN A 25 20.72 17.74 -33.42
C GLN A 25 21.05 18.03 -31.95
N GLN A 26 20.86 19.28 -31.51
CA GLN A 26 21.00 19.68 -30.09
C GLN A 26 20.00 18.96 -29.21
N TYR A 27 18.73 18.86 -29.62
CA TYR A 27 17.71 18.16 -28.85
C TYR A 27 18.06 16.68 -28.63
N ARG A 28 18.53 15.98 -29.67
CA ARG A 28 19.03 14.60 -29.54
C ARG A 28 20.24 14.47 -28.62
N GLN A 29 21.10 15.47 -28.56
CA GLN A 29 22.22 15.46 -27.61
C GLN A 29 21.69 15.48 -26.17
N HIS A 30 20.79 16.43 -25.85
CA HIS A 30 20.18 16.56 -24.53
C HIS A 30 19.37 15.32 -24.10
N LEU A 31 18.71 14.61 -25.03
CA LEU A 31 18.03 13.33 -24.76
C LEU A 31 18.99 12.16 -24.49
N ASN A 32 20.25 12.24 -24.96
CA ASN A 32 21.24 11.18 -24.80
C ASN A 32 22.10 11.36 -23.55
N ASP A 33 22.42 12.60 -23.18
CA ASP A 33 23.18 12.92 -21.96
C ASP A 33 22.30 13.15 -20.72
N GLY A 34 20.97 13.09 -20.86
CA GLY A 34 19.99 13.22 -19.78
C GLY A 34 19.57 14.66 -19.48
N SER A 35 20.34 15.66 -19.93
CA SER A 35 20.10 17.08 -19.62
C SER A 35 18.79 17.64 -20.17
N ALA A 36 18.10 16.93 -21.07
CA ALA A 36 16.74 17.27 -21.49
C ALA A 36 15.72 17.29 -20.34
N PHE A 37 16.05 16.72 -19.18
CA PHE A 37 15.20 16.65 -17.99
C PHE A 37 15.92 17.22 -16.77
N ARG A 38 15.15 17.59 -15.74
CA ARG A 38 15.67 17.88 -14.40
C ARG A 38 15.88 16.59 -13.64
N LEU A 39 17.06 16.41 -13.06
CA LEU A 39 17.41 15.24 -12.25
C LEU A 39 17.05 15.41 -10.77
N ASN A 40 16.74 16.65 -10.33
CA ASN A 40 16.28 16.95 -8.97
C ASN A 40 14.75 16.74 -8.88
N GLY A 41 14.31 15.88 -7.96
CA GLY A 41 12.90 15.50 -7.81
C GLY A 41 12.44 14.53 -8.91
N SER A 42 11.17 14.62 -9.32
CA SER A 42 10.65 13.85 -10.46
C SER A 42 11.23 14.35 -11.79
N LEU A 43 11.50 13.44 -12.74
CA LEU A 43 12.01 13.79 -14.07
C LEU A 43 11.01 14.67 -14.84
N LEU A 44 11.29 15.98 -14.90
CA LEU A 44 10.51 16.95 -15.66
C LEU A 44 11.27 17.44 -16.89
N PHE A 45 10.61 17.42 -18.06
CA PHE A 45 11.16 17.92 -19.32
C PHE A 45 11.55 19.40 -19.18
N ASN A 46 12.80 19.73 -19.53
CA ASN A 46 13.47 20.97 -19.13
C ASN A 46 13.85 21.89 -20.31
N ILE A 47 13.50 21.50 -21.54
CA ILE A 47 13.83 22.27 -22.75
C ILE A 47 12.66 23.15 -23.18
N GLU A 48 12.94 24.41 -23.48
CA GLU A 48 12.07 25.28 -24.25
C GLU A 48 12.70 25.62 -25.60
N PHE A 49 11.95 25.40 -26.68
CA PHE A 49 12.37 25.85 -28.01
C PHE A 49 11.97 27.31 -28.21
N VAL A 50 12.96 28.15 -28.54
CA VAL A 50 12.81 29.60 -28.66
C VAL A 50 13.22 30.07 -30.05
N ASN A 51 12.66 31.19 -30.49
CA ASN A 51 13.09 31.84 -31.73
C ASN A 51 14.42 32.62 -31.52
N GLN A 52 14.95 33.22 -32.59
CA GLN A 52 16.17 34.04 -32.54
C GLN A 52 16.09 35.27 -31.60
N GLN A 53 14.90 35.66 -31.15
CA GLN A 53 14.68 36.76 -30.21
C GLN A 53 14.53 36.28 -28.76
N GLN A 54 14.81 35.00 -28.47
CA GLN A 54 14.59 34.35 -27.16
C GLN A 54 13.13 34.38 -26.69
N ARG A 55 12.17 34.47 -27.63
CA ARG A 55 10.75 34.23 -27.34
C ARG A 55 10.47 32.73 -27.52
N PRO A 56 9.71 32.08 -26.62
CA PRO A 56 9.17 30.74 -26.85
C PRO A 56 8.50 30.61 -28.22
N LEU A 57 8.66 29.46 -28.87
CA LEU A 57 7.95 29.15 -30.10
C LEU A 57 6.43 29.09 -29.84
N ASN A 58 5.63 29.52 -30.81
CA ASN A 58 4.17 29.52 -30.70
C ASN A 58 3.51 29.00 -31.99
N ARG A 59 2.17 28.87 -31.98
CA ARG A 59 1.40 28.32 -33.11
C ARG A 59 1.60 29.00 -34.47
N ASP A 60 2.05 30.26 -34.51
CA ASP A 60 2.33 30.95 -35.77
C ASP A 60 3.67 30.49 -36.38
N ASP A 61 4.63 30.06 -35.55
CA ASP A 61 5.95 29.55 -35.98
C ASP A 61 5.87 28.15 -36.63
N ALA A 62 4.72 27.46 -36.53
CA ALA A 62 4.49 26.14 -37.15
C ALA A 62 4.35 26.17 -38.69
N GLY A 63 4.28 27.36 -39.29
CA GLY A 63 4.16 27.52 -40.74
C GLY A 63 2.88 26.92 -41.33
N ALA A 64 2.99 26.23 -42.47
CA ALA A 64 1.83 25.62 -43.14
C ALA A 64 1.23 24.44 -42.37
N ASN A 65 2.01 23.81 -41.47
CA ASN A 65 1.57 22.70 -40.63
C ASN A 65 0.85 23.12 -39.34
N ARG A 66 0.57 24.42 -39.14
CA ARG A 66 -0.27 24.88 -38.02
C ARG A 66 -1.57 24.08 -37.83
N PRO A 67 -2.35 23.71 -38.87
CA PRO A 67 -3.56 22.90 -38.68
C PRO A 67 -3.28 21.48 -38.19
N LEU A 68 -2.12 20.92 -38.56
CA LEU A 68 -1.67 19.60 -38.08
C LEU A 68 -1.26 19.67 -36.60
N LEU A 69 -0.55 20.74 -36.21
CA LEU A 69 -0.21 21.06 -34.82
C LEU A 69 -1.46 21.25 -33.95
N GLU A 70 -2.40 22.11 -34.38
CA GLU A 70 -3.63 22.39 -33.62
C GLU A 70 -4.46 21.11 -33.45
N HIS A 71 -4.57 20.27 -34.49
CA HIS A 71 -5.23 18.96 -34.37
C HIS A 71 -4.48 17.99 -33.44
N ALA A 72 -3.14 17.94 -33.48
CA ALA A 72 -2.36 17.05 -32.62
C ALA A 72 -2.54 17.43 -31.13
N LEU A 73 -2.44 18.72 -30.81
CA LEU A 73 -2.69 19.24 -29.46
C LEU A 73 -4.13 18.95 -29.00
N ASP A 74 -5.13 19.17 -29.86
CA ASP A 74 -6.54 18.92 -29.51
C ASP A 74 -6.90 17.42 -29.36
N THR A 75 -6.10 16.52 -29.94
CA THR A 75 -6.35 15.07 -29.89
C THR A 75 -5.55 14.38 -28.77
N ALA A 76 -4.29 14.79 -28.56
CA ALA A 76 -3.39 14.20 -27.58
C ALA A 76 -3.57 14.77 -26.16
N ARG A 77 -3.97 16.04 -26.03
CA ARG A 77 -4.06 16.73 -24.73
C ARG A 77 -5.51 16.94 -24.31
N ARG A 78 -5.86 16.43 -23.13
CA ARG A 78 -7.16 16.67 -22.51
C ARG A 78 -7.21 18.11 -21.97
N ASP A 79 -6.32 18.40 -21.03
CA ASP A 79 -6.21 19.63 -20.25
C ASP A 79 -4.92 20.39 -20.58
N HIS A 80 -4.79 21.65 -20.14
CA HIS A 80 -3.58 22.48 -20.30
C HIS A 80 -2.97 22.51 -21.72
N ARG A 81 -3.80 22.38 -22.77
CA ARG A 81 -3.40 22.14 -24.17
C ARG A 81 -2.36 23.10 -24.78
N LEU A 82 -2.25 24.32 -24.25
CA LEU A 82 -1.34 25.36 -24.71
C LEU A 82 -0.25 25.72 -23.67
N SER A 83 -0.04 24.86 -22.67
CA SER A 83 1.13 24.89 -21.78
C SER A 83 2.33 24.21 -22.44
N PHE A 84 3.52 24.80 -22.33
CA PHE A 84 4.82 24.17 -22.64
C PHE A 84 4.90 23.39 -23.99
N TYR A 85 4.21 23.87 -25.02
CA TYR A 85 4.02 23.17 -26.30
C TYR A 85 5.07 23.52 -27.38
N THR A 86 6.25 24.00 -26.99
CA THR A 86 7.27 24.47 -27.95
C THR A 86 7.93 23.34 -28.74
N GLU A 87 8.00 22.12 -28.18
CA GLU A 87 8.49 20.91 -28.85
C GLU A 87 7.63 20.52 -30.07
N PRO A 88 6.29 20.34 -29.97
CA PRO A 88 5.50 20.07 -31.17
C PRO A 88 5.48 21.25 -32.16
N VAL A 89 5.71 22.50 -31.74
CA VAL A 89 5.93 23.59 -32.71
C VAL A 89 7.21 23.36 -33.52
N LEU A 90 8.31 22.92 -32.92
CA LEU A 90 9.54 22.54 -33.64
C LEU A 90 9.27 21.45 -34.68
N PHE A 91 8.56 20.38 -34.31
CA PHE A 91 8.22 19.30 -35.24
C PHE A 91 7.30 19.77 -36.36
N ALA A 92 6.27 20.58 -36.07
CA ALA A 92 5.39 21.14 -37.07
C ALA A 92 6.16 22.04 -38.06
N ALA A 93 7.06 22.89 -37.56
CA ALA A 93 7.96 23.71 -38.37
C ALA A 93 8.85 22.84 -39.28
N ALA A 94 9.51 21.82 -38.72
CA ALA A 94 10.38 20.90 -39.45
C ALA A 94 9.65 20.14 -40.57
N LEU A 95 8.41 19.70 -40.32
CA LEU A 95 7.58 18.98 -41.30
C LEU A 95 7.20 19.82 -42.55
N ASN A 96 7.50 21.12 -42.58
CA ASN A 96 7.35 21.94 -43.80
C ASN A 96 8.49 21.68 -44.83
N PHE A 97 9.58 21.02 -44.42
CA PHE A 97 10.80 20.83 -45.19
C PHE A 97 11.10 19.32 -45.38
N PRO A 98 10.78 18.73 -46.56
CA PRO A 98 10.97 17.30 -46.81
C PRO A 98 12.43 16.81 -46.62
N GLU A 99 13.41 17.69 -46.81
CA GLU A 99 14.84 17.42 -46.56
C GLU A 99 15.17 17.14 -45.08
N LEU A 100 14.29 17.50 -44.14
CA LEU A 100 14.47 17.24 -42.71
C LEU A 100 13.87 15.91 -42.23
N LEU A 101 13.29 15.09 -43.13
CA LEU A 101 12.63 13.85 -42.76
C LEU A 101 13.58 12.86 -42.05
N ASP A 102 14.84 12.76 -42.47
CA ASP A 102 15.82 11.86 -41.83
C ASP A 102 16.34 12.42 -40.49
N GLU A 103 16.38 13.75 -40.33
CA GLU A 103 16.63 14.39 -39.02
C GLU A 103 15.48 14.15 -38.04
N LEU A 104 14.23 14.18 -38.52
CA LEU A 104 13.03 13.86 -37.73
C LEU A 104 13.00 12.39 -37.29
N LYS A 105 13.36 11.44 -38.17
CA LYS A 105 13.49 10.01 -37.81
C LYS A 105 14.56 9.82 -36.72
N ALA A 106 15.74 10.39 -36.90
CA ALA A 106 16.81 10.30 -35.91
C ALA A 106 16.39 10.89 -34.55
N THR A 107 15.56 11.94 -34.54
CA THR A 107 15.04 12.52 -33.29
C THR A 107 13.96 11.63 -32.66
N ALA A 108 13.04 11.08 -33.46
CA ALA A 108 12.07 10.10 -33.00
C ALA A 108 12.75 8.85 -32.40
N GLU A 109 13.84 8.37 -33.00
CA GLU A 109 14.67 7.27 -32.48
C GLU A 109 15.29 7.62 -31.12
N ALA A 110 15.80 8.84 -30.94
CA ALA A 110 16.33 9.29 -29.65
C ALA A 110 15.24 9.39 -28.57
N MET A 111 14.04 9.86 -28.92
CA MET A 111 12.89 9.97 -28.00
C MET A 111 12.39 8.59 -27.57
N VAL A 112 12.27 7.64 -28.51
CA VAL A 112 11.95 6.23 -28.23
C VAL A 112 13.04 5.56 -27.40
N ALA A 113 14.33 5.81 -27.70
CA ALA A 113 15.43 5.28 -26.91
C ALA A 113 15.40 5.83 -25.47
N PHE A 114 15.06 7.10 -25.28
CA PHE A 114 14.88 7.69 -23.94
C PHE A 114 13.73 7.02 -23.19
N SER A 115 12.50 7.01 -23.75
CA SER A 115 11.35 6.46 -23.01
C SER A 115 11.56 4.99 -22.68
N ARG A 116 12.13 4.19 -23.59
CA ARG A 116 12.45 2.77 -23.37
C ARG A 116 13.53 2.52 -22.32
N ARG A 117 14.49 3.44 -22.13
CA ARG A 117 15.48 3.34 -21.02
C ARG A 117 14.82 3.58 -19.65
N ARG A 118 13.77 4.41 -19.60
CA ARG A 118 12.99 4.71 -18.40
C ARG A 118 11.92 3.65 -18.10
N ASN A 119 11.12 3.27 -19.09
CA ASN A 119 9.94 2.40 -18.96
C ASN A 119 9.03 2.82 -17.79
N ASP A 120 8.61 4.08 -17.81
CA ASP A 120 7.72 4.69 -16.84
C ASP A 120 7.13 5.95 -17.47
N SER A 121 5.81 6.11 -17.53
CA SER A 121 5.19 7.31 -18.10
C SER A 121 5.42 8.58 -17.27
N SER A 122 5.68 8.45 -15.96
CA SER A 122 5.92 9.61 -15.07
C SER A 122 7.27 10.28 -15.32
N ASP A 123 8.27 9.50 -15.74
CA ASP A 123 9.60 9.98 -16.14
C ASP A 123 9.59 10.83 -17.44
N LEU A 124 8.42 11.00 -18.07
CA LEU A 124 8.24 11.65 -19.38
C LEU A 124 7.42 12.96 -19.28
N PHE A 125 7.11 13.44 -18.06
CA PHE A 125 6.22 14.60 -17.87
C PHE A 125 6.85 15.94 -18.31
N ILE A 126 6.03 16.79 -18.94
CA ILE A 126 6.31 18.22 -19.18
C ILE A 126 5.71 19.07 -18.06
N ASP A 127 4.49 18.71 -17.65
CA ASP A 127 3.68 19.23 -16.55
C ASP A 127 2.73 18.11 -16.06
N ASP A 128 1.89 18.38 -15.05
CA ASP A 128 0.98 17.40 -14.43
C ASP A 128 -0.04 16.73 -15.38
N TYR A 129 -0.16 17.21 -16.63
CA TYR A 129 -1.18 16.78 -17.59
C TYR A 129 -0.62 16.28 -18.92
N ASN A 130 0.65 16.58 -19.24
CA ASN A 130 1.21 16.41 -20.57
C ASN A 130 2.57 15.70 -20.56
N VAL A 131 2.74 14.75 -21.49
CA VAL A 131 3.96 13.96 -21.70
C VAL A 131 4.71 14.48 -22.92
N PHE A 132 6.05 14.52 -22.86
CA PHE A 132 6.87 14.98 -23.99
C PHE A 132 6.73 14.06 -25.21
N GLY A 133 6.96 14.60 -26.40
CA GLY A 133 7.08 13.85 -27.64
C GLY A 133 5.80 13.27 -28.24
N VAL A 134 4.71 13.14 -27.47
CA VAL A 134 3.46 12.51 -27.92
C VAL A 134 2.91 13.21 -29.17
N GLU A 135 2.74 14.54 -29.15
CA GLU A 135 2.22 15.27 -30.30
C GLU A 135 3.18 15.26 -31.49
N ALA A 136 4.48 15.37 -31.21
CA ALA A 136 5.54 15.36 -32.22
C ALA A 136 5.55 14.04 -33.02
N LEU A 137 5.51 12.90 -32.32
CA LEU A 137 5.46 11.57 -32.90
C LEU A 137 4.11 11.28 -33.58
N TYR A 138 2.99 11.77 -33.02
CA TYR A 138 1.68 11.63 -33.64
C TYR A 138 1.55 12.41 -34.96
N MET A 139 2.06 13.64 -35.04
CA MET A 139 2.11 14.38 -36.30
C MET A 139 2.96 13.67 -37.36
N LEU A 140 4.12 13.12 -36.96
CA LEU A 140 4.99 12.35 -37.84
C LEU A 140 4.27 11.10 -38.38
N ALA A 141 3.57 10.35 -37.51
CA ALA A 141 2.79 9.18 -37.87
C ALA A 141 1.61 9.49 -38.80
N ARG A 142 0.90 10.61 -38.59
CA ARG A 142 -0.20 11.03 -39.47
C ARG A 142 0.27 11.47 -40.85
N GLN A 143 1.43 12.09 -40.96
CA GLN A 143 1.99 12.51 -42.26
C GLN A 143 2.69 11.36 -43.00
N TYR A 144 3.30 10.44 -42.26
CA TYR A 144 4.04 9.28 -42.78
C TYR A 144 3.63 8.01 -41.99
N PRO A 145 2.57 7.29 -42.40
CA PRO A 145 2.04 6.14 -41.66
C PRO A 145 3.07 5.03 -41.40
N GLU A 146 4.07 4.87 -42.25
CA GLU A 146 5.20 3.95 -42.05
C GLU A 146 6.04 4.26 -40.78
N LEU A 147 5.99 5.51 -40.30
CA LEU A 147 6.68 5.98 -39.08
C LEU A 147 5.84 5.86 -37.80
N SER A 148 4.60 5.36 -37.89
CA SER A 148 3.70 5.14 -36.73
C SER A 148 4.32 4.25 -35.64
N HIS A 149 5.30 3.42 -36.01
CA HIS A 149 6.02 2.56 -35.09
C HIS A 149 6.86 3.33 -34.06
N TYR A 150 7.25 4.58 -34.32
CA TYR A 150 7.93 5.40 -33.31
C TYR A 150 6.97 5.80 -32.17
N LEU A 151 5.75 6.25 -32.47
CA LEU A 151 4.74 6.51 -31.44
C LEU A 151 4.44 5.24 -30.63
N ALA A 152 4.23 4.12 -31.33
CA ALA A 152 3.93 2.84 -30.69
C ALA A 152 5.07 2.31 -29.80
N ALA A 153 6.33 2.51 -30.19
CA ALA A 153 7.51 2.14 -29.40
C ALA A 153 7.84 3.14 -28.27
N PHE A 154 7.36 4.38 -28.37
CA PHE A 154 7.52 5.42 -27.35
C PHE A 154 6.59 5.17 -26.15
N LEU A 155 5.37 4.69 -26.42
CA LEU A 155 4.35 4.33 -25.43
C LEU A 155 4.72 3.02 -24.71
N VAL A 156 5.61 3.14 -23.72
CA VAL A 156 6.18 2.04 -22.92
C VAL A 156 5.12 1.23 -22.14
N PRO A 157 5.40 -0.04 -21.77
CA PRO A 157 4.47 -0.87 -21.00
C PRO A 157 3.98 -0.26 -19.68
N TYR A 158 4.88 0.35 -18.89
CA TYR A 158 4.49 0.98 -17.63
C TYR A 158 3.94 2.39 -17.89
N TRP A 159 2.69 2.42 -18.36
CA TRP A 159 1.95 3.62 -18.71
C TRP A 159 0.71 3.77 -17.83
N ASN A 160 0.52 4.94 -17.23
CA ASN A 160 -0.67 5.21 -16.42
C ASN A 160 -1.91 5.37 -17.32
N LEU A 161 -2.69 4.28 -17.47
CA LEU A 161 -3.92 4.26 -18.26
C LEU A 161 -5.14 4.82 -17.51
N GLU A 162 -5.06 5.07 -16.21
CA GLU A 162 -6.16 5.69 -15.45
C GLU A 162 -6.20 7.21 -15.67
N SER A 163 -5.05 7.86 -15.50
CA SER A 163 -4.91 9.33 -15.57
C SER A 163 -4.39 9.82 -16.92
N PHE A 164 -3.60 9.03 -17.64
CA PHE A 164 -2.90 9.43 -18.87
C PHE A 164 -3.20 8.51 -20.08
N TYR A 165 -4.44 8.04 -20.24
CA TYR A 165 -4.82 7.20 -21.40
C TYR A 165 -4.78 7.92 -22.76
N GLN A 166 -4.91 9.25 -22.80
CA GLN A 166 -5.14 10.01 -24.04
C GLN A 166 -4.06 9.79 -25.12
N PRO A 167 -2.73 9.75 -24.80
CA PRO A 167 -1.68 9.40 -25.75
C PRO A 167 -1.79 7.99 -26.35
N VAL A 168 -2.31 7.02 -25.59
CA VAL A 168 -2.40 5.63 -26.01
C VAL A 168 -3.58 5.43 -26.98
N LEU A 169 -4.68 6.17 -26.79
CA LEU A 169 -5.81 6.20 -27.72
C LEU A 169 -5.46 6.74 -29.12
N LEU A 170 -4.32 7.45 -29.27
CA LEU A 170 -3.84 7.91 -30.58
C LEU A 170 -3.52 6.75 -31.53
N LEU A 171 -3.16 5.57 -31.00
CA LEU A 171 -2.94 4.35 -31.78
C LEU A 171 -4.24 3.92 -32.49
N GLY A 172 -5.35 3.91 -31.75
CA GLY A 172 -6.68 3.68 -32.29
C GLY A 172 -7.12 4.74 -33.30
N LYS A 173 -6.71 6.01 -33.12
CA LYS A 173 -6.98 7.08 -34.10
C LYS A 173 -6.22 6.91 -35.42
N LEU A 174 -4.99 6.39 -35.39
CA LEU A 174 -4.26 6.04 -36.61
C LEU A 174 -4.92 4.86 -37.35
N VAL A 175 -5.48 3.87 -36.63
CA VAL A 175 -6.27 2.79 -37.24
C VAL A 175 -7.63 3.29 -37.75
N GLU A 176 -8.27 4.25 -37.08
CA GLU A 176 -9.51 4.88 -37.55
C GLU A 176 -9.29 5.65 -38.87
N GLU A 177 -8.17 6.38 -38.98
CA GLU A 177 -7.82 7.18 -40.16
C GLU A 177 -7.33 6.34 -41.35
N PHE A 178 -6.51 5.32 -41.10
CA PHE A 178 -5.87 4.54 -42.18
C PHE A 178 -6.44 3.13 -42.38
N GLY A 179 -7.11 2.56 -41.39
CA GLY A 179 -7.44 1.13 -41.33
C GLY A 179 -6.22 0.24 -41.08
N TRP A 180 -6.45 -1.04 -40.84
CA TRP A 180 -5.36 -2.01 -40.74
C TRP A 180 -4.62 -2.16 -42.08
N ARG A 181 -3.34 -1.79 -42.04
CA ARG A 181 -2.36 -1.96 -43.11
C ARG A 181 -1.04 -2.41 -42.49
N ARG A 182 -0.09 -2.86 -43.31
CA ARG A 182 1.21 -3.38 -42.84
C ARG A 182 2.00 -2.38 -42.02
N GLU A 183 1.86 -1.10 -42.30
CA GLU A 183 2.46 0.01 -41.55
C GLU A 183 1.94 0.07 -40.10
N LEU A 184 0.63 -0.13 -39.90
CA LEU A 184 0.00 -0.14 -38.58
C LEU A 184 0.20 -1.48 -37.85
N ILE A 185 0.25 -2.59 -38.58
CA ILE A 185 0.64 -3.89 -38.01
C ILE A 185 2.11 -3.86 -37.55
N HIS A 186 2.99 -3.16 -38.28
CA HIS A 186 4.37 -2.90 -37.85
C HIS A 186 4.42 -2.04 -36.58
N ALA A 187 3.56 -1.02 -36.48
CA ALA A 187 3.44 -0.23 -35.26
C ALA A 187 2.95 -1.08 -34.07
N TYR A 188 1.93 -1.91 -34.25
CA TYR A 188 1.44 -2.87 -33.24
C TYR A 188 2.55 -3.80 -32.75
N LEU A 189 3.38 -4.33 -33.67
CA LEU A 189 4.54 -5.18 -33.33
C LEU A 189 5.64 -4.45 -32.56
N HIS A 190 5.72 -3.13 -32.68
CA HIS A 190 6.71 -2.30 -31.97
C HIS A 190 6.21 -1.75 -30.63
N CYS A 191 4.92 -1.90 -30.31
CA CYS A 191 4.34 -1.57 -29.02
C CYS A 191 4.56 -2.71 -28.02
N ASP A 192 5.28 -2.46 -26.93
CA ASP A 192 5.71 -3.51 -25.99
C ASP A 192 4.61 -3.90 -24.96
N GLY A 193 3.72 -2.99 -24.58
CA GLY A 193 2.67 -3.25 -23.58
C GLY A 193 1.42 -3.92 -24.16
N GLU A 194 0.86 -4.93 -23.47
CA GLU A 194 -0.35 -5.64 -23.93
C GLU A 194 -1.56 -4.69 -24.04
N GLN A 195 -1.83 -3.91 -22.99
CA GLN A 195 -2.96 -2.97 -22.96
C GLN A 195 -2.79 -1.84 -23.99
N ASN A 196 -1.56 -1.35 -24.19
CA ASN A 196 -1.26 -0.36 -25.23
C ASN A 196 -1.51 -0.93 -26.64
N ARG A 197 -1.20 -2.21 -26.89
CA ARG A 197 -1.51 -2.91 -28.15
C ARG A 197 -3.02 -3.03 -28.39
N ARG A 198 -3.82 -3.28 -27.34
CA ARG A 198 -5.29 -3.32 -27.44
C ARG A 198 -5.90 -1.98 -27.84
N CYS A 199 -5.31 -0.85 -27.40
CA CYS A 199 -5.76 0.49 -27.76
C CYS A 199 -5.70 0.85 -29.27
N PHE A 200 -5.17 -0.03 -30.12
CA PHE A 200 -5.35 0.05 -31.58
C PHE A 200 -6.81 -0.20 -32.02
N PHE A 201 -7.59 -0.96 -31.25
CA PHE A 201 -8.96 -1.36 -31.63
C PHE A 201 -10.03 -1.22 -30.53
N GLN A 202 -9.66 -1.00 -29.26
CA GLN A 202 -10.59 -0.70 -28.17
C GLN A 202 -10.22 0.59 -27.41
N THR A 203 -11.12 1.12 -26.60
CA THR A 203 -10.80 2.12 -25.57
C THR A 203 -10.10 1.47 -24.38
N THR A 204 -9.62 2.28 -23.44
CA THR A 204 -9.15 1.80 -22.12
C THR A 204 -10.27 1.22 -21.25
N GLU A 205 -11.54 1.55 -21.55
CA GLU A 205 -12.73 0.97 -20.90
C GLU A 205 -13.20 -0.34 -21.59
N GLY A 206 -12.51 -0.80 -22.63
CA GLY A 206 -12.82 -2.04 -23.37
C GLY A 206 -13.79 -1.90 -24.55
N ASP A 207 -14.33 -0.71 -24.81
CA ASP A 207 -15.25 -0.48 -25.94
C ASP A 207 -14.53 -0.60 -27.29
N SER A 208 -14.98 -1.50 -28.18
CA SER A 208 -14.40 -1.64 -29.52
C SER A 208 -14.60 -0.37 -30.38
N VAL A 209 -13.50 0.28 -30.78
CA VAL A 209 -13.48 1.46 -31.67
C VAL A 209 -13.09 1.14 -33.11
N ASN A 210 -12.29 0.09 -33.34
CA ASN A 210 -11.94 -0.41 -34.67
C ASN A 210 -12.14 -1.93 -34.73
N LEU A 211 -11.96 -2.52 -35.91
CA LEU A 211 -11.80 -3.97 -36.05
C LEU A 211 -10.55 -4.43 -35.29
N SER A 212 -10.61 -5.59 -34.65
CA SER A 212 -9.41 -6.20 -34.04
C SER A 212 -8.43 -6.72 -35.10
N LEU A 213 -7.16 -6.91 -34.71
CA LEU A 213 -6.15 -7.48 -35.62
C LEU A 213 -6.44 -8.97 -35.90
N LEU A 214 -7.04 -9.68 -34.94
CA LEU A 214 -7.58 -11.04 -35.09
C LEU A 214 -8.64 -11.12 -36.20
N GLU A 215 -9.62 -10.20 -36.19
CA GLU A 215 -10.62 -10.09 -37.26
C GLU A 215 -10.01 -9.65 -38.60
N HIS A 216 -9.01 -8.77 -38.58
CA HIS A 216 -8.29 -8.38 -39.80
C HIS A 216 -7.66 -9.62 -40.46
N PHE A 217 -6.95 -10.46 -39.71
CA PHE A 217 -6.38 -11.70 -40.24
C PHE A 217 -7.43 -12.70 -40.74
N ALA A 218 -8.62 -12.75 -40.14
CA ALA A 218 -9.73 -13.56 -40.65
C ALA A 218 -10.26 -13.06 -42.02
N ARG A 219 -10.18 -11.76 -42.28
CA ARG A 219 -10.61 -11.12 -43.55
C ARG A 219 -9.48 -11.03 -44.58
N HIS A 220 -8.24 -10.94 -44.12
CA HIS A 220 -7.01 -10.75 -44.90
C HIS A 220 -5.92 -11.76 -44.48
N PRO A 221 -6.13 -13.07 -44.74
CA PRO A 221 -5.24 -14.13 -44.24
C PRO A 221 -3.80 -14.05 -44.79
N ASP A 222 -3.58 -13.37 -45.92
CA ASP A 222 -2.24 -13.17 -46.51
C ASP A 222 -1.33 -12.24 -45.67
N ASP A 223 -1.90 -11.42 -44.77
CA ASP A 223 -1.10 -10.58 -43.87
C ASP A 223 -0.62 -11.34 -42.62
N TYR A 224 -1.24 -12.47 -42.26
CA TYR A 224 -0.82 -13.25 -41.09
C TYR A 224 0.57 -13.91 -41.23
N PRO A 225 0.94 -14.53 -42.37
CA PRO A 225 2.32 -14.95 -42.62
C PRO A 225 3.32 -13.79 -42.52
N TRP A 226 2.95 -12.60 -43.02
CA TRP A 226 3.79 -11.41 -42.97
C TRP A 226 3.98 -10.91 -41.53
N PHE A 227 2.91 -10.85 -40.74
CA PHE A 227 2.93 -10.55 -39.30
C PHE A 227 3.90 -11.48 -38.56
N LYS A 228 3.80 -12.80 -38.75
CA LYS A 228 4.71 -13.76 -38.10
C LYS A 228 6.17 -13.54 -38.48
N THR A 229 6.47 -13.26 -39.75
CA THR A 229 7.84 -12.94 -40.18
C THR A 229 8.35 -11.63 -39.57
N GLN A 230 7.52 -10.60 -39.45
CA GLN A 230 7.92 -9.35 -38.79
C GLN A 230 8.03 -9.49 -37.26
N LEU A 231 7.19 -10.30 -36.61
CA LEU A 231 7.28 -10.58 -35.18
C LEU A 231 8.60 -11.26 -34.82
N LEU A 232 8.99 -12.30 -35.56
CA LEU A 232 10.31 -12.95 -35.38
C LEU A 232 11.43 -11.93 -35.56
N LYS A 233 11.43 -11.19 -36.68
CA LYS A 233 12.44 -10.16 -36.96
C LYS A 233 12.50 -9.08 -35.87
N ARG A 234 11.36 -8.64 -35.32
CA ARG A 234 11.30 -7.67 -34.23
C ARG A 234 11.94 -8.24 -32.97
N LEU A 235 11.57 -9.44 -32.55
CA LEU A 235 12.13 -10.09 -31.36
C LEU A 235 13.63 -10.40 -31.48
N GLU A 236 14.14 -10.68 -32.69
CA GLU A 236 15.59 -10.80 -32.98
C GLU A 236 16.35 -9.46 -32.91
N GLN A 237 15.67 -8.34 -33.17
CA GLN A 237 16.30 -7.01 -33.30
C GLN A 237 16.13 -6.12 -32.06
N THR A 238 15.07 -6.33 -31.28
CA THR A 238 14.73 -5.51 -30.12
C THR A 238 13.91 -6.35 -29.15
N PRO A 239 14.37 -6.53 -27.89
CA PRO A 239 13.61 -7.23 -26.87
C PRO A 239 12.36 -6.46 -26.45
N LEU A 240 11.41 -7.16 -25.83
CA LEU A 240 10.31 -6.55 -25.09
C LEU A 240 10.81 -5.95 -23.76
N LEU A 241 10.21 -4.84 -23.35
CA LEU A 241 10.33 -4.30 -22.00
C LEU A 241 9.42 -5.06 -21.02
N ALA A 242 9.94 -5.43 -19.87
CA ALA A 242 9.18 -6.02 -18.75
C ALA A 242 8.73 -4.96 -17.73
N TYR A 243 7.63 -5.24 -17.02
CA TYR A 243 7.28 -4.56 -15.77
C TYR A 243 8.28 -4.97 -14.68
N ALA A 244 8.90 -4.00 -14.00
CA ALA A 244 10.00 -4.29 -13.08
C ALA A 244 9.57 -5.03 -11.80
N ASN A 245 8.34 -4.77 -11.32
CA ASN A 245 7.90 -5.14 -9.97
C ASN A 245 6.72 -6.13 -9.93
N GLU A 246 6.08 -6.44 -11.07
CA GLU A 246 4.75 -7.08 -11.10
C GLU A 246 4.76 -8.55 -11.55
N GLN A 247 5.73 -8.98 -12.39
CA GLN A 247 5.87 -10.38 -12.78
C GLN A 247 7.34 -10.81 -12.88
N PRO A 248 7.71 -12.02 -12.41
CA PRO A 248 9.02 -12.58 -12.65
C PRO A 248 9.30 -12.72 -14.16
N LEU A 249 10.47 -12.29 -14.61
CA LEU A 249 10.92 -12.42 -16.02
C LEU A 249 10.80 -13.86 -16.58
N GLU A 250 10.87 -14.86 -15.70
CA GLU A 250 10.72 -16.28 -16.03
C GLU A 250 9.28 -16.70 -16.41
N GLN A 251 8.27 -15.88 -16.08
CA GLN A 251 6.86 -16.15 -16.34
C GLN A 251 6.36 -15.46 -17.62
N THR A 252 6.96 -14.35 -18.03
CA THR A 252 6.53 -13.60 -19.22
C THR A 252 6.85 -14.37 -20.51
N GLN A 253 5.85 -14.59 -21.37
CA GLN A 253 5.97 -15.42 -22.57
C GLN A 253 6.02 -14.53 -23.83
N PRO A 254 7.21 -14.13 -24.33
CA PRO A 254 7.37 -12.97 -25.23
C PRO A 254 6.65 -13.08 -26.58
N VAL A 255 6.35 -14.30 -27.02
CA VAL A 255 5.55 -14.54 -28.22
C VAL A 255 4.05 -14.49 -27.91
N LEU A 256 3.60 -15.11 -26.81
CA LEU A 256 2.18 -15.21 -26.45
C LEU A 256 1.56 -13.85 -26.06
N GLU A 257 2.34 -12.95 -25.47
CA GLU A 257 1.95 -11.56 -25.18
C GLU A 257 1.36 -10.81 -26.40
N PHE A 258 1.82 -11.13 -27.62
CA PHE A 258 1.26 -10.58 -28.85
C PHE A 258 -0.05 -11.24 -29.28
N PHE A 259 -0.26 -12.53 -28.96
CA PHE A 259 -1.47 -13.27 -29.28
C PHE A 259 -2.63 -12.88 -28.34
N TYR A 260 -2.35 -12.69 -27.05
CA TYR A 260 -3.33 -12.18 -26.08
C TYR A 260 -3.94 -10.85 -26.55
N SER A 261 -3.11 -9.94 -27.06
CA SER A 261 -3.56 -8.61 -27.52
C SER A 261 -4.17 -8.56 -28.94
N LEU A 262 -4.28 -9.67 -29.69
CA LEU A 262 -4.74 -9.62 -31.09
C LEU A 262 -6.20 -9.15 -31.25
N GLY A 263 -7.05 -9.36 -30.24
CA GLY A 263 -8.48 -9.08 -30.32
C GLY A 263 -9.27 -9.72 -29.18
N ASP A 264 -10.57 -9.51 -29.21
CA ASP A 264 -11.51 -10.14 -28.28
C ASP A 264 -11.66 -11.62 -28.62
N TRP A 265 -10.93 -12.45 -27.87
CA TRP A 265 -11.01 -13.90 -28.00
C TRP A 265 -12.38 -14.40 -27.52
N PRO A 266 -13.01 -15.38 -28.20
CA PRO A 266 -14.32 -15.89 -27.85
C PRO A 266 -14.25 -16.89 -26.67
N VAL A 267 -13.86 -16.37 -25.50
CA VAL A 267 -13.73 -17.11 -24.24
C VAL A 267 -14.72 -16.57 -23.21
N GLU A 268 -15.29 -17.43 -22.37
CA GLU A 268 -16.25 -17.03 -21.33
C GLU A 268 -15.59 -16.55 -20.02
N ALA A 269 -14.26 -16.62 -19.93
CA ALA A 269 -13.53 -16.06 -18.79
C ALA A 269 -13.51 -14.54 -18.89
N ASP A 270 -13.58 -13.86 -17.74
CA ASP A 270 -13.37 -12.42 -17.67
C ASP A 270 -11.89 -12.11 -17.97
N ILE A 271 -11.62 -10.99 -18.64
CA ILE A 271 -10.25 -10.55 -18.95
C ILE A 271 -9.48 -10.17 -17.68
N ASP A 272 -10.18 -9.67 -16.67
CA ASP A 272 -9.58 -9.30 -15.38
C ASP A 272 -9.12 -10.53 -14.59
N ASP A 273 -9.74 -11.71 -14.81
CA ASP A 273 -9.19 -13.02 -14.41
C ASP A 273 -8.08 -13.44 -15.41
N THR A 274 -6.99 -12.68 -15.37
CA THR A 274 -5.92 -12.72 -16.38
C THR A 274 -5.31 -14.12 -16.56
N GLU A 275 -5.21 -14.92 -15.49
CA GLU A 275 -4.70 -16.29 -15.57
C GLU A 275 -5.66 -17.22 -16.32
N LEU A 276 -6.93 -17.28 -15.89
CA LEU A 276 -7.95 -18.13 -16.52
C LEU A 276 -8.23 -17.70 -17.96
N TRP A 277 -8.23 -16.40 -18.23
CA TRP A 277 -8.42 -15.83 -19.55
C TRP A 277 -7.28 -16.24 -20.48
N ARG A 278 -6.02 -16.00 -20.09
CA ARG A 278 -4.83 -16.38 -20.88
C ARG A 278 -4.82 -17.89 -21.14
N ASP A 279 -5.22 -18.71 -20.18
CA ASP A 279 -5.38 -20.16 -20.35
C ASP A 279 -6.38 -20.52 -21.47
N ARG A 280 -7.60 -19.98 -21.39
CA ARG A 280 -8.64 -20.22 -22.40
C ARG A 280 -8.23 -19.68 -23.78
N VAL A 281 -7.45 -18.59 -23.84
CA VAL A 281 -6.89 -18.04 -25.09
C VAL A 281 -5.82 -18.95 -25.70
N LYS A 282 -4.90 -19.53 -24.92
CA LYS A 282 -3.91 -20.52 -25.40
C LYS A 282 -4.58 -21.66 -26.18
N GLN A 283 -5.79 -22.06 -25.77
CA GLN A 283 -6.58 -23.13 -26.38
C GLN A 283 -7.36 -22.73 -27.65
N GLN A 284 -7.53 -21.43 -27.94
CA GLN A 284 -8.28 -20.94 -29.11
C GLN A 284 -7.55 -21.23 -30.43
N LEU A 285 -8.31 -21.20 -31.54
CA LEU A 285 -7.78 -21.42 -32.88
C LEU A 285 -7.54 -20.11 -33.64
N ILE A 286 -6.31 -19.91 -34.11
CA ILE A 286 -5.95 -18.89 -35.10
C ILE A 286 -5.64 -19.55 -36.45
N LEU A 287 -6.45 -19.22 -37.47
CA LEU A 287 -6.37 -19.76 -38.83
C LEU A 287 -6.20 -21.31 -38.89
N GLY A 288 -6.83 -22.04 -37.95
CA GLY A 288 -6.86 -23.50 -37.89
C GLY A 288 -5.76 -24.17 -37.06
N ARG A 289 -4.96 -23.40 -36.30
CA ARG A 289 -3.99 -23.92 -35.31
C ARG A 289 -4.26 -23.34 -33.93
N ARG A 290 -3.93 -24.06 -32.86
CA ARG A 290 -4.02 -23.50 -31.50
C ARG A 290 -3.01 -22.38 -31.30
N VAL A 291 -3.39 -21.39 -30.49
CA VAL A 291 -2.52 -20.27 -30.10
C VAL A 291 -1.26 -20.77 -29.38
N GLU A 292 -1.39 -21.72 -28.43
CA GLU A 292 -0.26 -22.37 -27.74
C GLU A 292 0.72 -23.02 -28.75
N ASP A 293 0.19 -23.91 -29.62
CA ASP A 293 0.96 -24.66 -30.62
C ASP A 293 1.71 -23.71 -31.61
N GLU A 294 1.06 -22.64 -32.04
CA GLU A 294 1.60 -21.69 -33.01
C GLU A 294 2.65 -20.75 -32.37
N ALA A 295 2.42 -20.28 -31.14
CA ALA A 295 3.38 -19.46 -30.40
C ALA A 295 4.64 -20.26 -30.02
N LEU A 296 4.49 -21.52 -29.57
CA LEU A 296 5.61 -22.43 -29.35
C LEU A 296 6.38 -22.69 -30.66
N SER A 297 5.68 -22.86 -31.79
CA SER A 297 6.33 -23.02 -33.10
C SER A 297 7.08 -21.78 -33.57
N LEU A 298 6.72 -20.57 -33.12
CA LEU A 298 7.46 -19.33 -33.39
C LEU A 298 8.64 -19.17 -32.43
N LEU A 299 8.45 -19.45 -31.14
CA LEU A 299 9.52 -19.42 -30.15
C LEU A 299 10.66 -20.38 -30.52
N ALA A 300 10.35 -21.57 -31.03
CA ALA A 300 11.34 -22.54 -31.50
C ALA A 300 12.07 -22.15 -32.80
N GLN A 301 11.63 -21.09 -33.51
CA GLN A 301 12.35 -20.54 -34.67
C GLN A 301 13.36 -19.46 -34.26
N LEU A 302 13.17 -18.83 -33.09
CA LEU A 302 14.17 -17.97 -32.48
C LEU A 302 15.29 -18.89 -31.97
N SER A 303 16.47 -18.80 -32.58
CA SER A 303 17.64 -19.58 -32.16
C SER A 303 18.07 -19.25 -30.73
N GLU A 304 18.94 -20.06 -30.11
CA GLU A 304 19.61 -19.78 -28.83
C GLU A 304 20.55 -18.54 -28.94
N GLN A 305 19.98 -17.35 -29.13
CA GLN A 305 20.70 -16.11 -29.36
C GLN A 305 21.28 -15.55 -28.06
N SER A 306 22.39 -14.82 -28.20
CA SER A 306 23.15 -14.26 -27.08
C SER A 306 22.51 -13.01 -26.43
N GLN A 307 21.29 -12.65 -26.82
CA GLN A 307 20.51 -11.55 -26.25
C GLN A 307 19.16 -12.07 -25.76
N PRO A 308 18.69 -11.65 -24.57
CA PRO A 308 17.41 -12.09 -24.04
C PRO A 308 16.25 -11.45 -24.83
N LEU A 309 15.15 -12.18 -25.01
CA LEU A 309 13.94 -11.71 -25.71
C LEU A 309 13.15 -10.65 -24.92
N ILE A 310 13.41 -10.56 -23.61
CA ILE A 310 12.79 -9.64 -22.67
C ILE A 310 13.90 -8.99 -21.84
N ILE A 311 13.80 -7.68 -21.59
CA ILE A 311 14.71 -6.95 -20.71
C ILE A 311 13.94 -6.10 -19.70
N VAL A 312 14.50 -5.96 -18.51
CA VAL A 312 14.19 -4.84 -17.61
C VAL A 312 14.86 -3.58 -18.18
N ALA A 313 14.15 -2.46 -18.16
CA ALA A 313 14.68 -1.17 -18.62
C ALA A 313 15.88 -0.72 -17.80
N GLU A 314 16.76 0.09 -18.40
CA GLU A 314 18.04 0.46 -17.81
C GLU A 314 17.90 1.19 -16.46
N ALA A 315 16.93 2.10 -16.35
CA ALA A 315 16.62 2.82 -15.11
C ALA A 315 16.24 1.92 -13.92
N TRP A 316 15.79 0.68 -14.16
CA TRP A 316 15.31 -0.25 -13.12
C TRP A 316 16.35 -1.35 -12.79
N ARG A 317 17.61 -1.16 -13.16
CA ARG A 317 18.72 -2.10 -12.87
C ARG A 317 19.64 -1.65 -11.75
N GLU A 318 19.58 -0.37 -11.41
CA GLU A 318 20.38 0.29 -10.39
C GLU A 318 19.45 0.69 -9.23
N ASP A 319 19.97 0.73 -7.99
CA ASP A 319 19.18 1.13 -6.81
C ASP A 319 18.72 2.61 -6.90
N ASP A 320 19.52 3.45 -7.55
CA ASP A 320 19.16 4.82 -7.94
C ASP A 320 18.90 4.89 -9.45
N ARG A 321 17.64 5.14 -9.80
CA ARG A 321 17.15 5.25 -11.19
C ARG A 321 17.83 6.37 -12.00
N HIS A 322 18.52 7.32 -11.38
CA HIS A 322 19.10 8.52 -12.01
C HIS A 322 20.64 8.54 -12.01
N SER A 323 21.27 7.58 -11.33
CA SER A 323 22.73 7.43 -11.17
C SER A 323 23.57 7.54 -12.46
N LEU A 324 23.02 7.13 -13.61
CA LEU A 324 23.69 7.20 -14.92
C LEU A 324 23.93 8.62 -15.45
N TRP A 325 23.20 9.62 -14.94
CA TRP A 325 23.28 11.02 -15.40
C TRP A 325 23.82 11.98 -14.34
N GLN A 326 24.00 11.53 -13.10
CA GLN A 326 24.63 12.30 -12.04
C GLN A 326 26.11 12.57 -12.38
N THR A 327 26.38 13.77 -12.90
CA THR A 327 27.76 14.27 -12.96
C THR A 327 28.14 14.82 -11.59
N GLY A 328 29.37 14.58 -11.13
CA GLY A 328 29.80 14.82 -9.74
C GLY A 328 29.81 16.27 -9.23
N GLU A 329 29.17 17.21 -9.92
CA GLU A 329 28.84 18.55 -9.41
C GLU A 329 27.42 18.61 -8.81
N GLU A 330 26.51 17.69 -9.15
CA GLU A 330 25.14 17.65 -8.60
C GLU A 330 25.07 17.10 -7.16
N GLN A 331 26.08 16.36 -6.69
CA GLN A 331 26.22 15.98 -5.27
C GLN A 331 26.34 17.19 -4.32
N ALA A 332 26.57 18.40 -4.83
CA ALA A 332 26.61 19.64 -4.03
C ALA A 332 25.32 20.48 -4.13
N LEU A 333 24.28 19.99 -4.83
CA LEU A 333 23.00 20.68 -5.07
C LEU A 333 21.78 19.77 -4.86
N ALA A 334 22.00 18.51 -4.45
CA ALA A 334 20.95 17.53 -4.19
C ALA A 334 20.53 17.44 -2.70
N GLU A 335 21.13 18.25 -1.82
CA GLU A 335 20.78 18.31 -0.39
C GLU A 335 19.67 19.35 -0.07
N ASP A 336 19.13 20.06 -1.08
CA ASP A 336 18.47 21.37 -0.87
C ASP A 336 17.21 21.63 -1.74
N TYR A 337 16.46 20.57 -2.10
CA TYR A 337 15.15 20.72 -2.78
C TYR A 337 14.07 19.83 -2.16
N ASP A 338 13.53 20.32 -1.05
CA ASP A 338 12.28 19.89 -0.45
C ASP A 338 11.07 20.26 -1.34
N TRP A 339 9.97 19.53 -1.23
CA TRP A 339 8.83 19.63 -2.15
C TRP A 339 7.75 20.64 -1.77
N ASP A 340 7.86 21.27 -0.60
CA ASP A 340 6.86 22.19 -0.08
C ASP A 340 7.26 23.67 -0.24
N GLN A 341 6.81 24.26 -1.35
CA GLN A 341 6.73 25.72 -1.48
C GLN A 341 5.32 26.20 -1.88
N TYR A 342 4.42 26.06 -0.90
CA TYR A 342 3.60 27.19 -0.51
C TYR A 342 4.10 27.79 0.81
N ASP A 343 5.36 28.25 0.89
CA ASP A 343 5.65 29.26 1.92
C ASP A 343 6.80 30.24 1.62
N ASN A 344 6.85 31.25 2.47
CA ASN A 344 7.78 32.37 2.43
C ASN A 344 9.13 31.95 3.04
N GLU A 345 10.26 32.46 2.53
CA GLU A 345 11.55 32.31 3.21
C GLU A 345 11.42 32.78 4.68
N PRO A 346 11.85 31.99 5.69
CA PRO A 346 11.76 32.38 7.08
C PRO A 346 12.59 33.64 7.37
N ASP A 347 11.92 34.74 7.72
CA ASP A 347 12.53 36.07 7.98
C ASP A 347 13.49 36.10 9.21
N SER A 348 13.70 34.99 9.93
CA SER A 348 14.62 34.91 11.08
C SER A 348 15.09 33.48 11.44
N ASP A 349 16.27 33.40 12.06
CA ASP A 349 16.90 32.19 12.63
C ASP A 349 15.97 31.35 13.54
N TYR A 350 14.95 31.96 14.16
CA TYR A 350 13.99 31.23 15.01
C TYR A 350 12.87 30.53 14.23
N ALA A 351 12.54 31.01 13.03
CA ALA A 351 11.49 30.39 12.23
C ALA A 351 11.99 29.09 11.57
N GLU A 352 13.26 29.05 11.18
CA GLU A 352 13.99 27.82 10.81
C GLU A 352 14.02 26.83 11.99
N LEU A 353 14.43 27.28 13.18
CA LEU A 353 14.50 26.47 14.41
C LEU A 353 13.16 25.86 14.87
N PHE A 354 12.02 26.42 14.47
CA PHE A 354 10.70 25.94 14.86
C PHE A 354 9.92 25.23 13.74
N TYR A 355 10.51 25.02 12.57
CA TYR A 355 9.84 24.46 11.40
C TYR A 355 9.14 23.11 11.68
N ASP A 356 9.87 22.17 12.27
CA ASP A 356 9.39 20.81 12.64
C ASP A 356 8.19 20.81 13.61
N LEU A 357 7.89 21.95 14.23
CA LEU A 357 6.72 22.11 15.09
C LEU A 357 5.44 22.43 14.30
N GLU A 358 5.50 22.94 13.07
CA GLU A 358 4.31 23.16 12.21
C GLU A 358 3.86 21.87 11.54
N GLU A 359 4.77 21.20 10.85
CA GLU A 359 4.49 20.02 10.05
C GLU A 359 5.29 18.81 10.57
N PRO A 360 4.83 18.14 11.65
CA PRO A 360 5.60 17.07 12.26
C PRO A 360 5.71 15.87 11.31
N GLU A 361 6.90 15.66 10.74
CA GLU A 361 7.24 14.50 9.91
C GLU A 361 7.18 13.18 10.69
N ASP A 362 7.26 13.19 12.03
CA ASP A 362 7.17 11.98 12.85
C ASP A 362 6.52 12.24 14.22
N TYR A 363 6.39 11.19 15.04
CA TYR A 363 5.94 11.34 16.43
C TYR A 363 7.01 12.03 17.28
N LEU A 364 6.68 13.22 17.79
CA LEU A 364 7.55 14.04 18.63
C LEU A 364 8.13 13.24 19.80
N ARG A 365 9.46 13.20 19.85
CA ARG A 365 10.29 12.53 20.84
C ARG A 365 10.79 13.50 21.89
N ILE A 366 11.14 12.97 23.07
CA ILE A 366 11.68 13.76 24.16
C ILE A 366 13.07 14.33 23.83
N GLY A 367 13.85 13.63 22.99
CA GLY A 367 15.17 14.08 22.52
C GLY A 367 15.08 15.35 21.69
N GLU A 368 14.19 15.37 20.69
CA GLU A 368 13.91 16.55 19.85
C GLU A 368 13.49 17.76 20.69
N LEU A 369 12.61 17.53 21.69
CA LEU A 369 12.22 18.57 22.66
C LEU A 369 13.39 19.04 23.53
N GLU A 370 14.33 18.17 23.90
CA GLU A 370 15.52 18.51 24.70
C GLU A 370 16.59 19.25 23.90
N GLU A 371 16.78 18.90 22.63
CA GLU A 371 17.70 19.54 21.69
C GLU A 371 17.18 20.95 21.35
N LEU A 372 15.91 21.08 20.97
CA LEU A 372 15.26 22.38 20.74
C LEU A 372 15.29 23.30 21.98
N ASP A 373 15.03 22.76 23.17
CA ASP A 373 15.09 23.50 24.44
C ASP A 373 16.51 24.02 24.73
N ALA A 374 17.54 23.26 24.34
CA ALA A 374 18.94 23.63 24.45
C ALA A 374 19.34 24.74 23.46
N GLU A 375 18.86 24.68 22.22
CA GLU A 375 19.16 25.67 21.18
C GLU A 375 18.49 27.02 21.44
N VAL A 376 17.22 27.02 21.88
CA VAL A 376 16.54 28.24 22.33
C VAL A 376 17.17 28.79 23.63
N GLY A 377 17.67 27.92 24.51
CA GLY A 377 18.51 28.32 25.65
C GLY A 377 17.91 29.42 26.53
N GLU A 378 18.65 30.51 26.77
CA GLU A 378 18.18 31.65 27.58
C GLU A 378 17.24 32.61 26.82
N THR A 379 17.02 32.45 25.52
CA THR A 379 16.38 33.46 24.64
C THR A 379 14.88 33.27 24.40
N MET A 380 14.25 32.28 25.04
CA MET A 380 12.82 31.93 24.89
C MET A 380 11.86 33.13 24.90
N LEU A 381 12.11 34.15 25.74
CA LEU A 381 11.29 35.37 25.79
C LEU A 381 11.30 36.21 24.50
N CYS A 382 12.35 36.09 23.68
CA CYS A 382 12.42 36.68 22.35
C CYS A 382 11.84 35.73 21.30
N ALA A 383 12.22 34.46 21.35
CA ALA A 383 11.77 33.42 20.42
C ALA A 383 10.23 33.19 20.43
N LEU A 384 9.56 33.46 21.56
CA LEU A 384 8.10 33.28 21.72
C LEU A 384 7.24 34.02 20.68
N ALA A 385 7.76 35.11 20.09
CA ALA A 385 7.05 35.85 19.05
C ALA A 385 7.00 35.10 17.71
N GLU A 386 8.06 34.32 17.43
CA GLU A 386 8.25 33.54 16.21
C GLU A 386 7.77 32.09 16.38
N LEU A 387 7.29 31.69 17.58
CA LEU A 387 6.70 30.37 17.77
C LEU A 387 5.50 30.17 16.83
N PRO A 388 5.49 29.06 16.07
CA PRO A 388 4.45 28.81 15.10
C PRO A 388 3.07 28.54 15.72
N LYS A 389 2.01 28.59 14.90
CA LYS A 389 0.63 28.48 15.39
C LYS A 389 0.09 27.06 15.24
N SER A 390 0.84 26.10 15.77
CA SER A 390 0.55 24.66 15.64
C SER A 390 0.31 23.99 17.00
N LEU A 391 -0.06 22.70 16.98
CA LEU A 391 -0.06 21.87 18.18
C LEU A 391 1.38 21.49 18.63
N GLY A 392 2.36 21.41 17.73
CA GLY A 392 3.77 21.20 18.06
C GLY A 392 4.34 22.32 18.92
N ALA A 393 4.12 23.58 18.53
CA ALA A 393 4.51 24.75 19.32
C ALA A 393 3.80 24.81 20.68
N CYS A 394 2.55 24.34 20.75
CA CYS A 394 1.85 24.17 22.01
C CYS A 394 2.49 23.08 22.91
N ALA A 395 2.97 21.99 22.33
CA ALA A 395 3.69 20.93 23.06
C ALA A 395 5.00 21.46 23.64
N TYR A 396 5.83 22.10 22.81
CA TYR A 396 7.10 22.68 23.23
C TYR A 396 6.92 23.81 24.27
N ALA A 397 5.98 24.73 24.07
CA ALA A 397 5.73 25.80 25.05
C ALA A 397 5.23 25.26 26.41
N ALA A 398 4.44 24.18 26.41
CA ALA A 398 4.01 23.50 27.64
C ALA A 398 5.16 22.71 28.30
N TYR A 399 6.00 22.05 27.50
CA TYR A 399 7.22 21.36 27.93
C TYR A 399 8.17 22.33 28.64
N ARG A 400 8.54 23.44 28.00
CA ARG A 400 9.37 24.52 28.56
C ARG A 400 8.81 25.00 29.90
N LEU A 401 7.51 25.34 29.94
CA LEU A 401 6.80 25.77 31.14
C LEU A 401 6.91 24.75 32.30
N SER A 402 6.82 23.45 32.00
CA SER A 402 6.94 22.38 32.98
C SER A 402 8.35 22.28 33.60
N ARG A 403 9.40 22.57 32.80
CA ARG A 403 10.81 22.49 33.22
C ARG A 403 11.34 23.76 33.91
N LEU A 404 10.66 24.91 33.83
CA LEU A 404 11.16 26.20 34.35
C LEU A 404 11.68 26.16 35.80
N ASN A 405 11.06 25.34 36.67
CA ASN A 405 11.43 25.20 38.08
C ASN A 405 12.29 23.96 38.39
N SER A 406 12.71 23.22 37.37
CA SER A 406 13.58 22.04 37.51
C SER A 406 15.06 22.43 37.62
N SER A 407 15.91 21.46 38.01
CA SER A 407 17.37 21.57 37.96
C SER A 407 17.95 21.67 36.55
N HIS A 408 17.15 21.39 35.52
CA HIS A 408 17.52 21.42 34.10
C HIS A 408 16.99 22.67 33.38
N SER A 409 16.41 23.62 34.12
CA SER A 409 15.90 24.88 33.58
C SER A 409 17.03 25.74 33.01
N LEU A 410 16.94 26.02 31.71
CA LEU A 410 17.87 26.90 30.99
C LEU A 410 17.50 28.39 31.11
N SER A 411 16.36 28.72 31.71
CA SER A 411 15.94 30.10 31.96
C SER A 411 16.69 30.75 33.12
N PRO A 412 17.25 31.97 32.95
CA PRO A 412 17.85 32.71 34.05
C PRO A 412 16.85 32.93 35.18
N GLU A 413 17.27 32.74 36.44
CA GLU A 413 16.40 32.84 37.63
C GLU A 413 15.62 34.16 37.71
N ALA A 414 16.22 35.27 37.26
CA ALA A 414 15.59 36.58 37.20
C ALA A 414 14.45 36.70 36.15
N ASN A 415 14.42 35.80 35.16
CA ASN A 415 13.48 35.82 34.03
C ASN A 415 12.37 34.78 34.15
N LYS A 416 12.55 33.69 34.92
CA LYS A 416 11.60 32.56 35.04
C LYS A 416 10.14 32.98 35.24
N ALA A 417 9.87 33.94 36.13
CA ALA A 417 8.51 34.42 36.39
C ALA A 417 7.89 35.17 35.19
N ASN A 418 8.70 35.92 34.44
CA ASN A 418 8.25 36.63 33.24
C ASN A 418 8.02 35.66 32.08
N GLU A 419 8.91 34.67 31.92
CA GLU A 419 8.80 33.61 30.91
C GLU A 419 7.58 32.72 31.15
N ALA A 420 7.36 32.26 32.39
CA ALA A 420 6.14 31.55 32.77
C ALA A 420 4.88 32.37 32.42
N ALA A 421 4.85 33.65 32.77
CA ALA A 421 3.70 34.52 32.47
C ALA A 421 3.50 34.78 30.97
N ALA A 422 4.56 34.73 30.16
CA ALA A 422 4.50 34.89 28.71
C ALA A 422 4.02 33.59 28.03
N LEU A 423 4.63 32.44 28.35
CA LEU A 423 4.23 31.11 27.88
C LEU A 423 2.76 30.82 28.20
N LEU A 424 2.31 31.09 29.43
CA LEU A 424 0.91 30.91 29.83
C LEU A 424 -0.07 31.76 29.02
N ARG A 425 0.32 33.00 28.69
CA ARG A 425 -0.52 33.90 27.88
C ARG A 425 -0.62 33.41 26.44
N TRP A 426 0.49 32.93 25.89
CA TRP A 426 0.56 32.39 24.54
C TRP A 426 -0.25 31.09 24.45
N LEU A 427 -0.04 30.14 25.37
CA LEU A 427 -0.80 28.88 25.46
C LEU A 427 -2.31 29.11 25.65
N ALA A 428 -2.70 30.09 26.48
CA ALA A 428 -4.11 30.45 26.68
C ALA A 428 -4.78 31.04 25.42
N GLN A 429 -4.01 31.51 24.44
CA GLN A 429 -4.52 31.99 23.15
C GLN A 429 -4.51 30.88 22.09
N GLN A 430 -3.42 30.12 21.97
CA GLN A 430 -3.24 29.14 20.89
C GLN A 430 -3.90 27.79 21.18
N LEU A 431 -3.65 27.19 22.35
CA LEU A 431 -4.06 25.80 22.62
C LEU A 431 -5.57 25.53 22.40
N PRO A 432 -6.52 26.40 22.84
CA PRO A 432 -7.94 26.17 22.59
C PRO A 432 -8.33 26.38 21.12
N LEU A 433 -7.60 27.22 20.38
CA LEU A 433 -7.82 27.48 18.95
C LEU A 433 -7.37 26.28 18.11
N GLN A 434 -6.20 25.73 18.40
CA GLN A 434 -5.63 24.61 17.64
C GLN A 434 -6.42 23.31 17.86
N PHE A 435 -6.84 23.01 19.09
CA PHE A 435 -7.79 21.91 19.33
C PHE A 435 -9.14 22.16 18.66
N GLN A 436 -9.64 23.40 18.57
CA GLN A 436 -10.85 23.67 17.79
C GLN A 436 -10.64 23.41 16.29
N HIS A 437 -9.46 23.66 15.73
CA HIS A 437 -9.15 23.38 14.33
C HIS A 437 -9.23 21.87 14.07
N HIS A 438 -8.43 21.09 14.80
CA HIS A 438 -8.31 19.65 14.64
C HIS A 438 -9.64 18.91 14.91
N ILE A 439 -10.38 19.26 15.98
CA ILE A 439 -11.63 18.55 16.33
C ILE A 439 -12.79 18.88 15.37
N PHE A 440 -12.92 20.14 14.92
CA PHE A 440 -14.15 20.62 14.25
C PHE A 440 -14.01 20.95 12.77
N TYR A 441 -12.79 21.01 12.23
CA TYR A 441 -12.56 21.34 10.82
C TYR A 441 -11.84 20.20 10.08
N GLU A 442 -10.89 19.53 10.73
CA GLU A 442 -10.17 18.38 10.15
C GLU A 442 -10.83 17.04 10.53
N GLY A 443 -11.06 16.80 11.82
CA GLY A 443 -11.42 15.48 12.35
C GLY A 443 -12.89 15.05 12.25
N GLY A 444 -13.86 15.93 11.91
CA GLY A 444 -15.28 15.57 12.01
C GLY A 444 -16.29 16.51 11.36
N GLU A 445 -17.55 16.06 11.26
CA GLU A 445 -18.61 16.81 10.58
C GLU A 445 -19.29 17.86 11.49
N TYR A 446 -18.62 18.99 11.73
CA TYR A 446 -19.15 20.05 12.58
C TYR A 446 -20.37 20.78 11.97
N GLN A 447 -21.57 20.29 12.30
CA GLN A 447 -22.83 20.95 11.96
C GLN A 447 -23.12 22.19 12.84
N LYS A 448 -22.68 23.38 12.42
CA LYS A 448 -22.91 24.68 13.08
C LYS A 448 -24.36 24.98 13.51
N LYS A 449 -25.36 24.37 12.88
CA LYS A 449 -26.78 24.51 13.22
C LYS A 449 -27.21 23.63 14.41
N ARG A 450 -26.59 22.45 14.58
CA ARG A 450 -26.93 21.48 15.63
C ARG A 450 -26.61 22.05 17.01
N ARG A 451 -27.49 21.78 18.00
CA ARG A 451 -27.36 22.36 19.35
C ARG A 451 -26.26 21.65 20.15
N GLU A 452 -26.19 20.31 20.05
CA GLU A 452 -25.17 19.52 20.72
C GLU A 452 -23.75 19.94 20.33
N HIS A 453 -23.47 20.08 19.03
CA HIS A 453 -22.12 20.42 18.53
C HIS A 453 -21.66 21.79 19.04
N ARG A 454 -22.57 22.78 19.10
CA ARG A 454 -22.28 24.10 19.69
C ARG A 454 -22.02 24.03 21.19
N LEU A 455 -22.73 23.17 21.93
CA LEU A 455 -22.51 22.97 23.36
C LEU A 455 -21.12 22.39 23.62
N LEU A 456 -20.69 21.37 22.86
CA LEU A 456 -19.34 20.82 22.95
C LEU A 456 -18.27 21.88 22.65
N LYS A 457 -18.42 22.63 21.55
CA LYS A 457 -17.48 23.70 21.18
C LYS A 457 -17.36 24.76 22.26
N SER A 458 -18.47 25.20 22.85
CA SER A 458 -18.45 26.14 23.99
C SER A 458 -17.79 25.54 25.22
N TRP A 459 -18.12 24.30 25.60
CA TRP A 459 -17.54 23.63 26.77
C TRP A 459 -16.01 23.46 26.68
N LEU A 460 -15.47 23.23 25.47
CA LEU A 460 -14.04 23.08 25.24
C LEU A 460 -13.23 24.39 25.22
N THR A 461 -13.86 25.56 25.15
CA THR A 461 -13.13 26.86 25.05
C THR A 461 -13.65 28.00 25.93
N ASP A 462 -14.79 27.84 26.59
CA ASP A 462 -15.36 28.81 27.51
C ASP A 462 -15.50 28.19 28.90
N ILE A 463 -14.78 28.76 29.87
CA ILE A 463 -14.77 28.28 31.26
C ILE A 463 -16.16 28.36 31.90
N ASP A 464 -16.97 29.35 31.54
CA ASP A 464 -18.30 29.59 32.11
C ASP A 464 -19.36 28.61 31.56
N THR A 465 -19.03 27.82 30.53
CA THR A 465 -19.93 26.78 30.00
C THR A 465 -19.88 25.51 30.85
N GLU A 466 -20.96 25.25 31.60
CA GLU A 466 -21.17 23.99 32.31
C GLU A 466 -21.47 22.82 31.34
N GLY A 467 -20.93 21.64 31.65
CA GLY A 467 -21.16 20.42 30.87
C GLY A 467 -20.66 19.17 31.61
N ASP A 468 -21.38 18.06 31.43
CA ASP A 468 -21.00 16.74 31.92
C ASP A 468 -20.06 16.03 30.94
N VAL A 469 -18.95 15.46 31.43
CA VAL A 469 -17.89 14.88 30.59
C VAL A 469 -18.42 13.72 29.74
N ALA A 470 -19.19 12.79 30.33
CA ALA A 470 -19.70 11.63 29.59
C ALA A 470 -20.63 12.05 28.45
N LYS A 471 -21.48 13.05 28.69
CA LYS A 471 -22.31 13.66 27.65
C LYS A 471 -21.50 14.38 26.59
N MET A 472 -20.42 15.08 26.95
CA MET A 472 -19.55 15.74 25.97
C MET A 472 -18.77 14.74 25.12
N ALA A 473 -18.29 13.65 25.73
CA ALA A 473 -17.67 12.53 25.03
C ALA A 473 -18.66 11.85 24.06
N GLN A 474 -19.92 11.65 24.44
CA GLN A 474 -20.94 11.15 23.51
C GLN A 474 -21.17 12.10 22.31
N ILE A 475 -21.21 13.41 22.54
CA ILE A 475 -21.37 14.39 21.44
C ILE A 475 -20.13 14.43 20.54
N ALA A 476 -18.93 14.29 21.11
CA ALA A 476 -17.69 14.22 20.36
C ALA A 476 -17.61 12.94 19.53
N SER A 477 -17.94 11.78 20.13
CA SER A 477 -17.94 10.50 19.41
C SER A 477 -18.94 10.53 18.25
N GLU A 478 -20.13 11.13 18.41
CA GLU A 478 -21.03 11.37 17.28
C GLU A 478 -20.38 12.22 16.17
N ILE A 479 -19.75 13.36 16.49
CA ILE A 479 -19.10 14.24 15.49
C ILE A 479 -17.98 13.52 14.71
N LEU A 480 -17.24 12.65 15.40
CA LEU A 480 -16.03 12.02 14.88
C LEU A 480 -16.29 10.65 14.23
N TYR A 481 -17.35 9.91 14.63
CA TYR A 481 -17.73 8.63 14.02
C TYR A 481 -18.82 8.73 12.93
N THR A 482 -19.60 9.83 12.81
CA THR A 482 -20.75 9.87 11.87
C THR A 482 -20.42 10.17 10.41
N SER A 483 -19.15 10.43 10.05
CA SER A 483 -18.73 10.42 8.64
C SER A 483 -18.95 9.04 8.03
N THR A 484 -19.34 8.97 6.75
CA THR A 484 -20.01 7.81 6.10
C THR A 484 -19.35 6.43 6.23
N ASN A 485 -18.08 6.33 6.60
CA ASN A 485 -17.32 5.08 6.72
C ASN A 485 -16.84 4.73 8.15
N GLY A 486 -16.98 5.63 9.13
CA GLY A 486 -16.47 5.42 10.50
C GLY A 486 -14.95 5.60 10.72
N GLU A 487 -14.18 5.84 9.65
CA GLU A 487 -12.70 5.85 9.63
C GLU A 487 -12.05 7.07 10.33
N ARG A 488 -12.77 8.15 10.63
CA ARG A 488 -12.13 9.42 11.04
C ARG A 488 -11.54 9.46 12.45
N ILE A 489 -12.06 8.67 13.41
CA ILE A 489 -11.35 8.50 14.69
C ILE A 489 -10.08 7.69 14.50
N ALA A 490 -10.11 6.64 13.67
CA ALA A 490 -8.90 5.92 13.32
C ALA A 490 -7.89 6.86 12.63
N LEU A 491 -8.33 7.78 11.77
CA LEU A 491 -7.48 8.80 11.16
C LEU A 491 -6.82 9.74 12.19
N LEU A 492 -7.55 10.23 13.21
CA LEU A 492 -6.99 11.06 14.28
C LEU A 492 -5.96 10.33 15.15
N TRP A 493 -6.08 9.01 15.28
CA TRP A 493 -5.11 8.16 15.99
C TRP A 493 -4.04 7.55 15.08
N SER A 494 -4.15 7.69 13.76
CA SER A 494 -3.26 7.07 12.79
C SER A 494 -1.93 7.81 12.71
N ASN A 495 -0.93 7.14 12.15
CA ASN A 495 0.36 7.75 11.82
C ASN A 495 0.24 8.86 10.77
N GLY A 496 -0.92 9.05 10.13
CA GLY A 496 -1.18 10.14 9.17
C GLY A 496 -1.67 11.45 9.81
N ASN A 497 -1.99 11.48 11.11
CA ASN A 497 -2.38 12.70 11.82
C ASN A 497 -1.43 12.99 12.99
N LYS A 498 -0.16 13.21 12.64
CA LYS A 498 0.98 13.34 13.56
C LYS A 498 0.81 14.50 14.55
N GLY A 499 0.20 15.62 14.10
CA GLY A 499 -0.13 16.78 14.93
C GLY A 499 -1.02 16.48 16.16
N PHE A 500 -1.80 15.40 16.14
CA PHE A 500 -2.67 15.05 17.28
C PHE A 500 -1.90 14.60 18.53
N GLN A 501 -0.76 13.90 18.38
CA GLN A 501 0.11 13.53 19.50
C GLN A 501 0.63 14.78 20.21
N ASN A 502 1.02 15.81 19.45
CA ASN A 502 1.52 17.08 19.97
C ASN A 502 0.47 17.79 20.84
N GLY A 503 -0.81 17.73 20.45
CA GLY A 503 -1.91 18.22 21.29
C GLY A 503 -1.99 17.50 22.64
N LEU A 504 -1.87 16.16 22.65
CA LEU A 504 -1.89 15.38 23.89
C LEU A 504 -0.66 15.65 24.78
N LEU A 505 0.53 15.79 24.18
CA LEU A 505 1.76 16.17 24.88
C LEU A 505 1.64 17.58 25.49
N ALA A 506 1.07 18.54 24.76
CA ALA A 506 0.79 19.88 25.27
C ALA A 506 -0.11 19.85 26.52
N LEU A 507 -1.17 19.02 26.50
CA LEU A 507 -2.02 18.80 27.67
C LEU A 507 -1.27 18.13 28.83
N TYR A 508 -0.49 17.08 28.56
CA TYR A 508 0.28 16.35 29.56
C TYR A 508 1.28 17.26 30.29
N PHE A 509 2.16 17.94 29.55
CA PHE A 509 3.17 18.83 30.13
C PHE A 509 2.53 20.00 30.89
N LEU A 510 1.47 20.60 30.35
CA LEU A 510 0.73 21.69 30.99
C LEU A 510 0.05 21.25 32.31
N LEU A 511 -0.50 20.05 32.37
CA LEU A 511 -1.16 19.53 33.58
C LEU A 511 -0.18 18.99 34.62
N CYS A 512 1.01 18.54 34.19
CA CYS A 512 2.13 18.18 35.05
C CYS A 512 2.95 19.39 35.55
N ALA A 513 2.87 20.54 34.88
CA ALA A 513 3.62 21.73 35.25
C ALA A 513 3.26 22.24 36.68
N PRO A 514 4.25 22.71 37.45
CA PRO A 514 4.01 23.27 38.78
C PRO A 514 3.16 24.54 38.70
N GLU A 515 2.24 24.72 39.66
CA GLU A 515 1.31 25.85 39.68
C GLU A 515 2.05 27.22 39.75
N PRO A 516 2.00 28.05 38.69
CA PRO A 516 2.62 29.36 38.67
C PRO A 516 1.68 30.44 39.25
N GLU A 517 2.24 31.49 39.84
CA GLU A 517 1.50 32.63 40.41
C GLU A 517 0.93 33.57 39.32
N ALA A 518 0.11 33.05 38.41
CA ALA A 518 -0.42 33.76 37.25
C ALA A 518 -1.96 33.66 37.17
N PRO A 519 -2.71 34.79 37.03
CA PRO A 519 -4.18 34.75 36.98
C PRO A 519 -4.78 33.92 35.84
N GLN A 520 -4.03 33.74 34.75
CA GLN A 520 -4.47 33.01 33.54
C GLN A 520 -4.36 31.49 33.70
N TRP A 521 -3.56 31.01 34.66
CA TRP A 521 -3.31 29.59 34.91
C TRP A 521 -4.59 28.80 35.17
N GLN A 522 -5.43 29.27 36.11
CA GLN A 522 -6.61 28.51 36.53
C GLN A 522 -7.62 28.31 35.39
N ALA A 523 -7.77 29.29 34.49
CA ALA A 523 -8.64 29.16 33.33
C ALA A 523 -8.08 28.19 32.29
N LEU A 524 -6.80 28.34 31.93
CA LEU A 524 -6.12 27.46 30.99
C LEU A 524 -6.08 26.01 31.50
N LYS A 525 -5.74 25.79 32.79
CA LYS A 525 -5.75 24.48 33.46
C LYS A 525 -7.14 23.85 33.44
N THR A 526 -8.21 24.62 33.68
CA THR A 526 -9.60 24.12 33.61
C THR A 526 -9.94 23.64 32.19
N LEU A 527 -9.56 24.39 31.15
CA LEU A 527 -9.80 23.97 29.76
C LEU A 527 -8.96 22.75 29.39
N ALA A 528 -7.68 22.72 29.76
CA ALA A 528 -6.80 21.57 29.53
C ALA A 528 -7.33 20.29 30.22
N GLN A 529 -7.84 20.40 31.45
CA GLN A 529 -8.51 19.29 32.14
C GLN A 529 -9.74 18.79 31.38
N ARG A 530 -10.56 19.68 30.78
CA ARG A 530 -11.72 19.28 29.96
C ARG A 530 -11.30 18.51 28.71
N HIS A 531 -10.30 18.99 27.98
CA HIS A 531 -9.75 18.28 26.81
C HIS A 531 -9.14 16.93 27.21
N TRP A 532 -8.32 16.89 28.26
CA TRP A 532 -7.73 15.64 28.76
C TRP A 532 -8.79 14.61 29.17
N GLN A 533 -9.80 15.03 29.93
CA GLN A 533 -10.91 14.16 30.34
C GLN A 533 -11.76 13.70 29.16
N LEU A 534 -11.94 14.54 28.12
CA LEU A 534 -12.63 14.15 26.89
C LEU A 534 -11.89 13.00 26.20
N TRP A 535 -10.59 13.17 25.93
CA TRP A 535 -9.78 12.16 25.25
C TRP A 535 -9.65 10.87 26.06
N LEU A 536 -9.43 10.97 27.38
CA LEU A 536 -9.39 9.83 28.30
C LEU A 536 -10.73 9.06 28.36
N THR A 537 -11.85 9.72 28.08
CA THR A 537 -13.19 9.08 28.00
C THR A 537 -13.46 8.47 26.63
N LEU A 538 -12.87 9.01 25.56
CA LEU A 538 -13.06 8.54 24.19
C LEU A 538 -12.19 7.32 23.87
N ASP A 539 -10.88 7.41 24.10
CA ASP A 539 -9.93 6.31 23.93
C ASP A 539 -8.75 6.47 24.92
N PRO A 540 -8.81 5.77 26.07
CA PRO A 540 -7.77 5.87 27.08
C PRO A 540 -6.47 5.15 26.68
N LEU A 541 -6.52 4.11 25.84
CA LEU A 541 -5.33 3.32 25.51
C LEU A 541 -4.49 3.99 24.43
N GLN A 542 -5.12 4.58 23.42
CA GLN A 542 -4.43 5.43 22.45
C GLN A 542 -3.83 6.67 23.13
N LEU A 543 -4.55 7.31 24.06
CA LEU A 543 -3.99 8.43 24.83
C LEU A 543 -2.71 8.02 25.58
N ILE A 544 -2.69 6.87 26.24
CA ILE A 544 -1.48 6.37 26.93
C ILE A 544 -0.38 6.07 25.90
N GLU A 545 -0.70 5.39 24.80
CA GLU A 545 0.24 5.06 23.71
C GLU A 545 0.93 6.31 23.12
N LYS A 546 0.17 7.36 22.77
CA LYS A 546 0.72 8.63 22.23
C LYS A 546 1.63 9.36 23.22
N ILE A 547 1.32 9.29 24.53
CA ILE A 547 2.16 9.90 25.57
C ILE A 547 3.45 9.08 25.79
N TYR A 548 3.35 7.75 25.88
CA TYR A 548 4.52 6.87 26.04
C TYR A 548 5.49 6.96 24.86
N TYR A 549 5.00 7.15 23.64
CA TYR A 549 5.81 7.25 22.42
C TYR A 549 6.90 8.33 22.48
N CYS A 550 6.64 9.44 23.19
CA CYS A 550 7.60 10.53 23.37
C CYS A 550 8.90 10.06 24.06
N TRP A 551 8.82 9.08 24.96
CA TRP A 551 9.98 8.49 25.67
C TRP A 551 10.41 7.12 25.12
N ALA A 552 9.84 6.64 24.02
CA ALA A 552 9.99 5.24 23.64
C ALA A 552 11.27 4.94 22.83
N ASP A 553 12.06 3.96 23.29
CA ASP A 553 13.29 3.47 22.66
C ASP A 553 13.05 2.66 21.37
N TYR A 554 11.80 2.33 21.06
CA TYR A 554 11.41 1.49 19.93
C TYR A 554 10.72 2.32 18.83
N ALA A 555 11.13 2.11 17.58
CA ALA A 555 10.66 2.89 16.43
C ALA A 555 9.15 2.79 16.16
N PHE A 556 8.53 1.66 16.52
CA PHE A 556 7.12 1.34 16.23
C PHE A 556 6.26 1.04 17.47
N TYR A 557 6.82 1.13 18.67
CA TYR A 557 6.13 0.71 19.90
C TYR A 557 6.34 1.71 21.05
N PRO A 558 5.31 1.99 21.86
CA PRO A 558 5.34 2.92 22.99
C PRO A 558 6.03 2.30 24.23
N ALA A 559 7.26 1.81 24.07
CA ALA A 559 8.03 1.11 25.10
C ALA A 559 9.31 1.85 25.47
N ILE A 560 9.56 1.93 26.78
CA ILE A 560 10.67 2.68 27.40
C ILE A 560 11.54 1.65 28.11
N ASP A 561 12.83 1.53 27.84
CA ASP A 561 13.71 0.55 28.51
C ASP A 561 14.04 0.97 29.94
N ASP A 562 14.10 2.29 30.22
CA ASP A 562 14.34 2.82 31.56
C ASP A 562 13.12 2.67 32.50
N GLU A 563 13.21 1.73 33.43
CA GLU A 563 12.18 1.46 34.46
C GLU A 563 11.86 2.67 35.36
N HIS A 564 12.79 3.62 35.54
CA HIS A 564 12.57 4.81 36.36
C HIS A 564 11.70 5.83 35.63
N ILE A 565 12.00 6.09 34.36
CA ILE A 565 11.21 6.96 33.48
C ILE A 565 9.80 6.36 33.30
N GLU A 566 9.69 5.06 33.03
CA GLU A 566 8.41 4.35 32.92
C GLU A 566 7.58 4.48 34.22
N ALA A 567 8.22 4.33 35.39
CA ALA A 567 7.53 4.44 36.68
C ALA A 567 7.10 5.88 37.01
N GLU A 568 7.88 6.90 36.66
CA GLU A 568 7.49 8.30 36.83
C GLU A 568 6.32 8.66 35.92
N LEU A 569 6.38 8.26 34.64
CA LEU A 569 5.31 8.49 33.67
C LEU A 569 4.00 7.84 34.12
N ARG A 570 4.05 6.58 34.57
CA ARG A 570 2.91 5.88 35.18
C ARG A 570 2.36 6.65 36.38
N GLN A 571 3.22 7.15 37.26
CA GLN A 571 2.77 7.92 38.45
C GLN A 571 2.11 9.25 38.05
N ASN A 572 2.58 9.91 36.99
CA ASN A 572 1.99 11.15 36.50
C ASN A 572 0.62 10.91 35.85
N LEU A 573 0.50 9.88 34.99
CA LEU A 573 -0.79 9.50 34.40
C LEU A 573 -1.84 9.13 35.46
N LEU A 574 -1.46 8.44 36.54
CA LEU A 574 -2.34 8.20 37.69
C LEU A 574 -2.85 9.49 38.35
N LYS A 575 -1.99 10.51 38.52
CA LYS A 575 -2.39 11.85 39.04
C LYS A 575 -3.35 12.56 38.09
N LEU A 576 -3.22 12.34 36.79
CA LEU A 576 -4.07 12.89 35.74
C LEU A 576 -5.38 12.10 35.53
N GLY A 577 -5.64 11.08 36.35
CA GLY A 577 -6.92 10.35 36.38
C GLY A 577 -6.99 9.10 35.51
N VAL A 578 -5.88 8.70 34.86
CA VAL A 578 -5.79 7.38 34.21
C VAL A 578 -5.87 6.31 35.31
N SER A 579 -6.64 5.25 35.09
CA SER A 579 -6.79 4.17 36.06
C SER A 579 -5.65 3.15 35.98
N GLU A 580 -5.35 2.48 37.10
CA GLU A 580 -4.40 1.35 37.15
C GLU A 580 -4.75 0.24 36.15
N ALA A 581 -6.04 0.02 35.86
CA ALA A 581 -6.47 -1.00 34.90
C ALA A 581 -6.16 -0.62 33.45
N GLN A 582 -6.28 0.66 33.08
CA GLN A 582 -5.89 1.17 31.75
C GLN A 582 -4.37 1.13 31.57
N LEU A 583 -3.60 1.53 32.59
CA LEU A 583 -2.14 1.44 32.56
C LEU A 583 -1.67 -0.02 32.48
N GLU A 584 -2.29 -0.93 33.23
CA GLU A 584 -1.97 -2.35 33.18
C GLU A 584 -2.36 -3.01 31.84
N ALA A 585 -3.48 -2.60 31.23
CA ALA A 585 -3.86 -3.01 29.88
C ALA A 585 -2.84 -2.54 28.83
N HIS A 586 -2.43 -1.27 28.88
CA HIS A 586 -1.37 -0.74 28.02
C HIS A 586 -0.06 -1.53 28.22
N THR A 587 0.43 -1.67 29.46
CA THR A 587 1.66 -2.43 29.76
C THR A 587 1.58 -3.87 29.26
N LEU A 588 0.42 -4.54 29.39
CA LEU A 588 0.22 -5.90 28.91
C LEU A 588 0.38 -6.01 27.38
N LEU A 589 -0.29 -5.13 26.62
CA LEU A 589 -0.27 -5.15 25.16
C LEU A 589 1.08 -4.70 24.59
N THR A 590 1.66 -3.61 25.12
CA THR A 590 3.00 -3.14 24.74
C THR A 590 4.04 -4.23 25.00
N ALA A 591 4.03 -4.87 26.17
CA ALA A 591 4.96 -5.96 26.47
C ALA A 591 4.76 -7.19 25.59
N GLN A 592 3.52 -7.49 25.16
CA GLN A 592 3.21 -8.56 24.21
C GLN A 592 3.80 -8.31 22.83
N GLN A 593 3.65 -7.07 22.32
CA GLN A 593 4.08 -6.68 20.98
C GLN A 593 5.60 -6.52 20.91
N VAL A 594 6.18 -5.82 21.89
CA VAL A 594 7.63 -5.60 21.97
C VAL A 594 8.39 -6.90 22.22
N ALA A 595 7.80 -7.88 22.92
CA ALA A 595 8.36 -9.23 23.04
C ALA A 595 8.54 -9.96 21.69
N ALA A 596 7.98 -9.47 20.57
CA ALA A 596 8.25 -9.97 19.22
C ALA A 596 9.31 -9.16 18.44
N TYR A 597 9.73 -7.99 18.92
CA TYR A 597 10.57 -7.01 18.20
C TYR A 597 12.10 -7.26 18.30
N ARG A 598 12.88 -6.58 17.44
CA ARG A 598 14.32 -6.80 17.20
C ARG A 598 15.30 -5.88 17.95
N PRO A 599 16.31 -6.53 18.55
CA PRO A 599 16.06 -7.41 19.68
C PRO A 599 15.48 -6.55 20.82
N ALA A 600 14.32 -6.92 21.37
CA ALA A 600 13.78 -6.23 22.53
C ALA A 600 14.47 -6.63 23.84
N ASP A 601 14.44 -5.75 24.84
CA ASP A 601 14.90 -6.09 26.18
C ASP A 601 14.09 -7.27 26.78
N LYS A 602 14.79 -8.16 27.49
CA LYS A 602 14.20 -9.37 28.05
C LYS A 602 13.12 -9.09 29.09
N ARG A 603 13.11 -7.89 29.70
CA ARG A 603 12.10 -7.43 30.65
C ARG A 603 10.69 -7.50 30.06
N PHE A 604 10.50 -7.22 28.77
CA PHE A 604 9.16 -7.19 28.16
C PHE A 604 8.53 -8.58 28.10
N TRP A 605 9.23 -9.59 27.59
CA TRP A 605 8.66 -10.94 27.54
C TRP A 605 8.51 -11.55 28.94
N GLN A 606 9.40 -11.23 29.89
CA GLN A 606 9.29 -11.66 31.29
C GLN A 606 8.05 -11.03 31.95
N SER A 607 7.91 -9.72 31.82
CA SER A 607 6.76 -8.92 32.25
C SER A 607 5.44 -9.46 31.69
N TYR A 608 5.40 -9.74 30.37
CA TYR A 608 4.23 -10.28 29.70
C TYR A 608 3.84 -11.67 30.23
N ILE A 609 4.80 -12.59 30.38
CA ILE A 609 4.52 -13.94 30.90
C ILE A 609 4.05 -13.89 32.35
N THR A 610 4.66 -13.07 33.21
CA THR A 610 4.21 -12.90 34.59
C THR A 610 2.76 -12.38 34.66
N ARG A 611 2.38 -11.46 33.77
CA ARG A 611 1.01 -10.94 33.68
C ARG A 611 0.02 -12.00 33.17
N LEU A 612 0.42 -12.78 32.16
CA LEU A 612 -0.37 -13.89 31.62
C LEU A 612 -0.66 -14.96 32.70
N SER A 613 0.37 -15.37 33.46
CA SER A 613 0.20 -16.30 34.58
C SER A 613 -0.73 -15.74 35.67
N ARG A 614 -0.51 -14.49 36.08
CA ARG A 614 -1.36 -13.83 37.10
C ARG A 614 -2.82 -13.68 36.67
N PHE A 615 -3.07 -13.54 35.36
CA PHE A 615 -4.42 -13.55 34.81
C PHE A 615 -5.07 -14.93 34.92
N ALA A 616 -4.31 -16.01 34.67
CA ALA A 616 -4.79 -17.39 34.77
C ALA A 616 -5.04 -17.87 36.21
N GLU A 617 -4.38 -17.27 37.21
CA GLU A 617 -4.59 -17.53 38.65
C GLU A 617 -5.93 -17.03 39.20
N ALA A 618 -6.67 -16.18 38.46
CA ALA A 618 -7.91 -15.58 38.94
C ALA A 618 -9.11 -16.52 38.74
N ASP A 619 -9.57 -17.12 39.85
CA ASP A 619 -10.74 -18.02 39.90
C ASP A 619 -12.00 -17.29 40.41
N PRO A 620 -13.13 -17.27 39.66
CA PRO A 620 -14.40 -16.69 40.13
C PRO A 620 -15.01 -17.42 41.35
N GLU A 621 -14.66 -18.68 41.58
CA GLU A 621 -15.11 -19.48 42.73
C GLU A 621 -14.26 -19.23 43.99
N ASP A 622 -13.06 -18.61 43.90
CA ASP A 622 -12.24 -18.31 45.08
C ASP A 622 -12.85 -17.17 45.92
N ASN A 623 -13.52 -17.59 46.98
CA ASN A 623 -14.17 -16.74 47.95
C ASN A 623 -13.23 -16.09 48.99
N SER A 624 -11.92 -16.35 48.90
CA SER A 624 -10.91 -15.68 49.74
C SER A 624 -10.82 -14.18 49.45
N ILE A 625 -10.29 -13.40 50.40
CA ILE A 625 -10.07 -11.96 50.20
C ILE A 625 -9.07 -11.69 49.08
N ILE A 626 -8.12 -12.62 48.86
CA ILE A 626 -7.09 -12.51 47.83
C ILE A 626 -7.69 -12.88 46.47
N GLY A 627 -8.38 -14.02 46.35
CA GLY A 627 -9.07 -14.45 45.13
C GLY A 627 -10.07 -13.43 44.62
N ARG A 628 -10.98 -12.96 45.48
CA ARG A 628 -11.94 -11.89 45.11
C ARG A 628 -11.26 -10.62 44.61
N ARG A 629 -10.08 -10.26 45.14
CA ARG A 629 -9.30 -9.11 44.67
C ARG A 629 -8.65 -9.38 43.32
N LEU A 630 -8.11 -10.59 43.09
CA LEU A 630 -7.53 -10.99 41.81
C LEU A 630 -8.60 -11.04 40.72
N TRP A 631 -9.76 -11.66 41.00
CA TRP A 631 -10.92 -11.66 40.11
C TRP A 631 -11.39 -10.24 39.78
N GLN A 632 -11.53 -9.36 40.77
CA GLN A 632 -11.89 -7.96 40.51
C GLN A 632 -10.86 -7.24 39.62
N GLN A 633 -9.56 -7.46 39.83
CA GLN A 633 -8.51 -6.89 38.98
C GLN A 633 -8.58 -7.43 37.54
N GLN A 634 -8.86 -8.72 37.37
CA GLN A 634 -9.02 -9.36 36.06
C GLN A 634 -10.21 -8.78 35.28
N GLN A 635 -11.35 -8.57 35.94
CA GLN A 635 -12.54 -7.96 35.31
C GLN A 635 -12.29 -6.50 34.92
N GLN A 636 -11.58 -5.72 35.75
CA GLN A 636 -11.19 -4.34 35.42
C GLN A 636 -10.20 -4.29 34.25
N LEU A 637 -9.26 -5.23 34.18
CA LEU A 637 -8.31 -5.35 33.06
C LEU A 637 -9.04 -5.72 31.76
N LEU A 638 -9.98 -6.67 31.79
CA LEU A 638 -10.80 -7.03 30.63
C LEU A 638 -11.60 -5.83 30.10
N GLN A 639 -12.20 -5.05 30.99
CA GLN A 639 -12.94 -3.82 30.65
C GLN A 639 -12.03 -2.74 30.06
N ALA A 640 -10.78 -2.62 30.53
CA ALA A 640 -9.81 -1.69 29.94
C ALA A 640 -9.39 -2.13 28.53
N LEU A 641 -9.21 -3.44 28.31
CA LEU A 641 -8.88 -4.03 27.01
C LEU A 641 -10.01 -3.90 25.97
N ASP A 642 -11.25 -3.61 26.35
CA ASP A 642 -12.35 -3.30 25.41
C ASP A 642 -12.12 -2.00 24.63
N SER A 643 -11.25 -1.11 25.12
CA SER A 643 -10.91 0.16 24.46
C SER A 643 -9.65 0.09 23.58
N GLY A 644 -9.07 -1.10 23.37
CA GLY A 644 -7.80 -1.27 22.66
C GLY A 644 -7.95 -1.99 21.32
N ARG A 645 -6.86 -2.03 20.54
CA ARG A 645 -6.76 -2.79 19.29
C ARG A 645 -7.10 -4.27 19.51
N GLU A 646 -7.89 -4.84 18.60
CA GLU A 646 -8.51 -6.16 18.79
C GLU A 646 -7.54 -7.32 18.52
N LEU A 647 -6.64 -7.19 17.54
CA LEU A 647 -5.68 -8.25 17.20
C LEU A 647 -4.69 -8.58 18.33
N PRO A 648 -4.09 -7.60 19.06
CA PRO A 648 -3.34 -7.88 20.28
C PRO A 648 -4.16 -8.60 21.35
N ARG A 649 -5.43 -8.20 21.53
CA ARG A 649 -6.37 -8.80 22.49
C ARG A 649 -6.72 -10.25 22.14
N LEU A 650 -7.01 -10.54 20.87
CA LEU A 650 -7.21 -11.91 20.38
C LEU A 650 -5.95 -12.76 20.55
N SER A 651 -4.78 -12.18 20.27
CA SER A 651 -3.48 -12.83 20.50
C SER A 651 -3.25 -13.13 21.99
N PHE A 652 -3.69 -12.27 22.90
CA PHE A 652 -3.62 -12.49 24.34
C PHE A 652 -4.50 -13.68 24.77
N PHE A 653 -5.74 -13.78 24.26
CA PHE A 653 -6.60 -14.94 24.50
C PHE A 653 -6.02 -16.23 23.91
N GLY A 654 -5.37 -16.17 22.73
CA GLY A 654 -4.63 -17.29 22.16
C GLY A 654 -3.45 -17.74 23.04
N HIS A 655 -2.67 -16.80 23.56
CA HIS A 655 -1.57 -17.06 24.49
C HIS A 655 -2.05 -17.68 25.81
N LEU A 656 -3.19 -17.20 26.35
CA LEU A 656 -3.82 -17.74 27.55
C LEU A 656 -4.24 -19.19 27.33
N LYS A 657 -5.01 -19.46 26.27
CA LYS A 657 -5.47 -20.81 25.88
C LYS A 657 -4.31 -21.79 25.65
N ALA A 658 -3.21 -21.34 25.05
CA ALA A 658 -2.05 -22.17 24.76
C ALA A 658 -1.21 -22.55 26.00
N ASN A 659 -1.09 -21.63 26.97
CA ASN A 659 -0.27 -21.86 28.17
C ASN A 659 -1.08 -22.41 29.35
N PHE A 660 -2.37 -22.11 29.41
CA PHE A 660 -3.28 -22.46 30.50
C PHE A 660 -4.60 -23.02 29.93
N PRO A 661 -4.57 -24.20 29.27
CA PRO A 661 -5.75 -24.77 28.60
C PRO A 661 -6.92 -25.10 29.54
N GLU A 662 -6.64 -25.28 30.84
CA GLU A 662 -7.65 -25.47 31.89
C GLU A 662 -8.37 -24.16 32.28
N THR A 663 -7.81 -22.99 31.94
CA THR A 663 -8.43 -21.69 32.21
C THR A 663 -9.47 -21.39 31.11
N PRO A 664 -10.77 -21.26 31.44
CA PRO A 664 -11.79 -20.98 30.44
C PRO A 664 -11.61 -19.57 29.86
N LEU A 665 -11.92 -19.42 28.57
CA LEU A 665 -11.95 -18.11 27.92
C LEU A 665 -13.02 -17.21 28.57
N PRO A 666 -12.72 -15.92 28.82
CA PRO A 666 -13.65 -15.03 29.51
C PRO A 666 -14.85 -14.69 28.62
N GLN A 667 -15.98 -14.35 29.26
CA GLN A 667 -17.22 -13.96 28.57
C GLN A 667 -17.02 -12.89 27.49
N ALA A 668 -16.13 -11.91 27.74
CA ALA A 668 -15.80 -10.84 26.80
C ALA A 668 -15.21 -11.34 25.46
N PHE A 669 -14.56 -12.51 25.42
CA PHE A 669 -14.11 -13.13 24.17
C PHE A 669 -15.31 -13.58 23.30
N PHE A 670 -16.32 -14.17 23.92
CA PHE A 670 -17.53 -14.61 23.20
C PHE A 670 -18.40 -13.44 22.77
N GLU A 671 -18.41 -12.34 23.53
CA GLU A 671 -19.07 -11.09 23.13
C GLU A 671 -18.39 -10.43 21.93
N LEU A 672 -17.05 -10.46 21.89
CA LEU A 672 -16.27 -10.00 20.73
C LEU A 672 -16.53 -10.87 19.50
N PHE A 673 -16.58 -12.19 19.64
CA PHE A 673 -16.98 -13.11 18.56
C PHE A 673 -18.40 -12.80 18.04
N ASP A 674 -19.36 -12.58 18.95
CA ASP A 674 -20.75 -12.24 18.59
C ASP A 674 -20.88 -10.89 17.87
N LEU A 675 -20.03 -9.92 18.21
CA LEU A 675 -19.92 -8.64 17.52
C LEU A 675 -19.39 -8.84 16.09
N TYR A 676 -18.27 -9.54 15.95
CA TYR A 676 -17.63 -9.80 14.67
C TYR A 676 -18.51 -10.59 13.71
N LEU A 677 -19.17 -11.64 14.20
CA LEU A 677 -20.13 -12.42 13.44
C LEU A 677 -21.27 -11.56 12.88
N ARG A 678 -21.74 -10.54 13.62
CA ARG A 678 -22.78 -9.61 13.15
C ARG A 678 -22.24 -8.64 12.12
N GLN A 679 -21.09 -8.03 12.39
CA GLN A 679 -20.44 -7.07 11.50
C GLN A 679 -20.10 -7.68 10.14
N SER A 680 -19.51 -8.88 10.11
CA SER A 680 -19.13 -9.57 8.87
C SER A 680 -20.31 -9.82 7.93
N PHE A 681 -21.50 -10.12 8.47
CA PHE A 681 -22.71 -10.22 7.66
C PHE A 681 -23.35 -8.85 7.36
N SER A 682 -23.41 -7.91 8.31
CA SER A 682 -24.06 -6.61 8.05
C SER A 682 -23.34 -5.75 7.00
N LYS A 683 -22.06 -6.02 6.70
CA LYS A 683 -21.31 -5.41 5.59
C LYS A 683 -21.85 -5.79 4.20
N SER A 684 -22.46 -6.98 4.05
CA SER A 684 -22.84 -7.54 2.73
C SER A 684 -24.32 -7.90 2.60
N PHE A 685 -25.06 -8.00 3.70
CA PHE A 685 -26.44 -8.48 3.73
C PHE A 685 -27.38 -7.46 4.40
N THR A 686 -28.67 -7.49 4.03
CA THR A 686 -29.69 -6.69 4.75
C THR A 686 -29.77 -7.10 6.22
N GLU A 687 -30.19 -6.18 7.10
CA GLU A 687 -30.27 -6.44 8.55
C GLU A 687 -31.03 -7.74 8.89
N GLN A 688 -32.15 -8.01 8.20
CA GLN A 688 -32.95 -9.22 8.40
C GLN A 688 -32.22 -10.50 7.94
N GLN A 689 -31.50 -10.45 6.81
CA GLN A 689 -30.68 -11.58 6.34
C GLN A 689 -29.51 -11.82 7.30
N ALA A 690 -28.76 -10.77 7.66
CA ALA A 690 -27.64 -10.86 8.60
C ALA A 690 -28.07 -11.45 9.95
N GLN A 691 -29.17 -10.99 10.55
CA GLN A 691 -29.73 -11.57 11.78
C GLN A 691 -30.13 -13.04 11.63
N SER A 692 -30.58 -13.47 10.43
CA SER A 692 -30.92 -14.87 10.16
C SER A 692 -29.65 -15.74 10.05
N LEU A 693 -28.67 -15.30 9.27
CA LEU A 693 -27.39 -15.97 9.07
C LEU A 693 -26.60 -16.09 10.38
N CYS A 694 -26.50 -15.03 11.18
CA CYS A 694 -25.92 -15.09 12.53
C CYS A 694 -26.57 -16.18 13.38
N ARG A 695 -27.91 -16.28 13.37
CA ARG A 695 -28.65 -17.26 14.17
C ARG A 695 -28.42 -18.69 13.69
N GLN A 696 -28.43 -18.90 12.37
CA GLN A 696 -28.19 -20.21 11.75
C GLN A 696 -26.76 -20.68 12.01
N LEU A 697 -25.76 -19.82 11.77
CA LEU A 697 -24.36 -20.15 12.01
C LEU A 697 -24.10 -20.42 13.51
N LYS A 698 -24.61 -19.61 14.44
CA LYS A 698 -24.50 -19.93 15.88
C LYS A 698 -25.13 -21.27 16.25
N ALA A 699 -26.32 -21.58 15.75
CA ALA A 699 -26.97 -22.86 16.00
C ALA A 699 -26.17 -24.05 15.43
N TYR A 700 -25.56 -23.88 14.25
CA TYR A 700 -24.64 -24.87 13.68
C TYR A 700 -23.37 -25.03 14.54
N LEU A 701 -22.71 -23.95 14.96
CA LEU A 701 -21.51 -24.03 15.81
C LEU A 701 -21.81 -24.66 17.19
N GLU A 702 -22.99 -24.41 17.76
CA GLU A 702 -23.41 -24.98 19.03
C GLU A 702 -23.79 -26.47 18.95
N SER A 703 -24.40 -26.92 17.84
CA SER A 703 -24.94 -28.29 17.70
C SER A 703 -24.11 -29.25 16.83
N GLY A 704 -23.33 -28.72 15.90
CA GLY A 704 -22.69 -29.47 14.81
C GLY A 704 -23.63 -29.85 13.65
N GLU A 705 -24.93 -29.52 13.71
CA GLU A 705 -25.93 -29.88 12.71
C GLU A 705 -26.41 -28.65 11.92
N GLY A 706 -26.73 -28.82 10.63
CA GLY A 706 -27.31 -27.76 9.79
C GLY A 706 -26.29 -26.89 9.04
N LEU A 707 -25.18 -27.47 8.57
CA LEU A 707 -24.25 -26.80 7.65
C LEU A 707 -24.82 -26.70 6.21
N GLU A 708 -25.67 -27.65 5.81
CA GLU A 708 -26.25 -27.74 4.47
C GLU A 708 -26.94 -26.44 3.97
N PRO A 709 -27.79 -25.75 4.76
CA PRO A 709 -28.36 -24.45 4.36
C PRO A 709 -27.34 -23.29 4.34
N LEU A 710 -26.17 -23.45 4.96
CA LEU A 710 -25.10 -22.45 5.06
C LEU A 710 -24.03 -22.63 3.97
N THR A 711 -24.45 -23.05 2.78
CA THR A 711 -23.59 -23.22 1.60
C THR A 711 -24.05 -22.30 0.46
N PRO A 712 -23.16 -21.88 -0.47
CA PRO A 712 -23.55 -21.16 -1.70
C PRO A 712 -24.62 -21.88 -2.53
N GLN A 713 -24.67 -23.22 -2.46
CA GLN A 713 -25.65 -24.05 -3.17
C GLN A 713 -27.08 -23.93 -2.60
N ALA A 714 -27.21 -23.62 -1.31
CA ALA A 714 -28.49 -23.45 -0.62
C ALA A 714 -28.88 -21.98 -0.40
N THR A 715 -27.88 -21.11 -0.25
CA THR A 715 -28.01 -19.65 -0.09
C THR A 715 -27.06 -18.98 -1.07
N ALA A 716 -27.55 -18.67 -2.28
CA ALA A 716 -26.73 -18.17 -3.38
C ALA A 716 -26.00 -16.87 -3.04
N GLU A 717 -26.56 -16.03 -2.16
CA GLU A 717 -25.95 -14.78 -1.72
C GLU A 717 -24.67 -14.99 -0.88
N LEU A 718 -24.33 -16.23 -0.47
CA LEU A 718 -23.03 -16.57 0.13
C LEU A 718 -21.92 -16.79 -0.90
N GLN A 719 -22.24 -16.95 -2.20
CA GLN A 719 -21.25 -17.28 -3.23
C GLN A 719 -20.21 -16.17 -3.45
N ASP A 720 -20.64 -14.91 -3.41
CA ASP A 720 -19.81 -13.72 -3.60
C ASP A 720 -19.42 -13.05 -2.25
N TRP A 721 -19.77 -13.71 -1.14
CA TRP A 721 -19.44 -13.23 0.21
C TRP A 721 -18.02 -13.64 0.59
N VAL A 722 -17.11 -12.70 0.43
CA VAL A 722 -15.73 -12.85 0.89
C VAL A 722 -15.68 -12.49 2.39
N PRO A 723 -15.35 -13.44 3.29
CA PRO A 723 -15.34 -13.21 4.74
C PRO A 723 -14.12 -12.42 5.23
N CYS A 724 -13.09 -12.29 4.38
CA CYS A 724 -11.86 -11.54 4.61
C CYS A 724 -11.73 -10.45 3.56
N ARG A 725 -12.05 -9.20 3.92
CA ARG A 725 -12.25 -8.09 2.96
C ARG A 725 -11.47 -6.82 3.30
N SER A 726 -10.64 -6.79 4.35
CA SER A 726 -9.84 -5.60 4.63
C SER A 726 -8.69 -5.47 3.62
N ASP A 727 -8.67 -4.34 2.90
CA ASP A 727 -7.60 -3.99 1.97
C ASP A 727 -6.23 -3.90 2.66
N ASP A 728 -6.23 -3.66 3.98
CA ASP A 728 -5.11 -3.95 4.87
C ASP A 728 -5.46 -5.12 5.83
N PRO A 729 -4.89 -6.33 5.64
CA PRO A 729 -5.11 -7.48 6.51
C PRO A 729 -4.30 -7.44 7.83
N ALA A 730 -3.48 -6.42 8.09
CA ALA A 730 -2.61 -6.34 9.27
C ALA A 730 -3.30 -5.78 10.52
N ASP A 731 -4.27 -4.87 10.38
CA ASP A 731 -4.72 -4.00 11.49
C ASP A 731 -6.11 -4.29 12.07
N ALA A 732 -7.04 -4.87 11.30
CA ALA A 732 -8.40 -5.20 11.77
C ALA A 732 -8.56 -6.69 12.08
N ALA A 733 -9.30 -7.04 13.13
CA ALA A 733 -9.73 -8.43 13.36
C ALA A 733 -10.84 -8.86 12.39
N GLU A 734 -10.92 -10.15 12.08
CA GLU A 734 -11.95 -10.74 11.21
C GLU A 734 -12.49 -12.06 11.77
N LEU A 735 -13.63 -12.52 11.24
CA LEU A 735 -14.32 -13.74 11.72
C LEU A 735 -13.42 -14.98 11.68
N SER A 736 -12.51 -15.07 10.70
CA SER A 736 -11.53 -16.16 10.58
C SER A 736 -10.53 -16.24 11.73
N ASP A 737 -10.18 -15.12 12.36
CA ASP A 737 -9.19 -15.10 13.44
C ASP A 737 -9.65 -15.87 14.69
N PHE A 738 -10.96 -16.12 14.79
CA PHE A 738 -11.57 -16.90 15.87
C PHE A 738 -11.48 -18.42 15.68
N VAL A 739 -11.15 -18.92 14.49
CA VAL A 739 -11.16 -20.37 14.15
C VAL A 739 -10.35 -21.20 15.15
N TRP A 740 -9.12 -20.79 15.48
CA TRP A 740 -8.27 -21.50 16.45
C TRP A 740 -8.48 -21.06 17.90
N LEU A 741 -9.19 -19.96 18.14
CA LEU A 741 -9.46 -19.43 19.48
C LEU A 741 -10.71 -20.06 20.10
N LEU A 742 -11.76 -20.30 19.32
CA LEU A 742 -12.99 -20.98 19.75
C LEU A 742 -12.74 -22.38 20.37
N PRO A 743 -13.68 -22.89 21.18
CA PRO A 743 -13.71 -24.30 21.58
C PRO A 743 -13.58 -25.23 20.35
N GLU A 744 -12.87 -26.35 20.49
CA GLU A 744 -12.42 -27.19 19.36
C GLU A 744 -13.54 -27.55 18.36
N ALA A 745 -14.72 -27.95 18.84
CA ALA A 745 -15.87 -28.26 18.00
C ALA A 745 -16.40 -27.05 17.22
N GLN A 746 -16.47 -25.87 17.86
CA GLN A 746 -16.90 -24.61 17.24
C GLN A 746 -15.86 -24.11 16.23
N GLY A 747 -14.56 -24.19 16.56
CA GLY A 747 -13.48 -23.84 15.65
C GLY A 747 -13.47 -24.69 14.37
N ARG A 748 -13.66 -26.02 14.51
CA ARG A 748 -13.84 -26.93 13.37
C ARG A 748 -15.07 -26.58 12.54
N GLY A 749 -16.21 -26.33 13.18
CA GLY A 749 -17.44 -25.94 12.47
C GLY A 749 -17.26 -24.65 11.68
N LEU A 750 -16.62 -23.64 12.28
CA LEU A 750 -16.36 -22.37 11.61
C LEU A 750 -15.40 -22.55 10.41
N ALA A 751 -14.35 -23.35 10.54
CA ALA A 751 -13.45 -23.65 9.44
C ALA A 751 -14.15 -24.41 8.28
N LEU A 752 -15.02 -25.37 8.59
CA LEU A 752 -15.81 -26.10 7.58
C LEU A 752 -16.81 -25.18 6.86
N PHE A 753 -17.45 -24.27 7.59
CA PHE A 753 -18.31 -23.23 7.00
C PHE A 753 -17.51 -22.31 6.07
N LEU A 754 -16.39 -21.73 6.53
CA LEU A 754 -15.56 -20.84 5.72
C LEU A 754 -15.03 -21.54 4.46
N ALA A 755 -14.51 -22.78 4.61
CA ALA A 755 -14.02 -23.60 3.50
C ALA A 755 -15.11 -24.01 2.48
N GLY A 756 -16.39 -23.91 2.85
CA GLY A 756 -17.54 -24.23 2.01
C GLY A 756 -18.02 -23.08 1.10
N LEU A 757 -17.42 -21.89 1.20
CA LEU A 757 -17.94 -20.67 0.53
C LEU A 757 -17.60 -20.54 -0.97
N GLY A 758 -16.67 -21.34 -1.51
CA GLY A 758 -16.30 -21.28 -2.94
C GLY A 758 -14.80 -21.38 -3.21
N THR A 759 -14.33 -20.81 -4.31
CA THR A 759 -12.93 -20.86 -4.77
C THR A 759 -11.97 -20.07 -3.88
N GLN A 760 -12.40 -18.92 -3.34
CA GLN A 760 -11.60 -18.09 -2.42
C GLN A 760 -11.74 -18.50 -0.93
N SER A 761 -12.40 -19.62 -0.66
CA SER A 761 -12.82 -20.05 0.70
C SER A 761 -11.70 -20.27 1.73
N LEU A 762 -10.44 -20.38 1.28
CA LEU A 762 -9.27 -20.57 2.14
C LEU A 762 -8.32 -19.35 2.17
N TYR A 763 -8.68 -18.21 1.56
CA TYR A 763 -7.81 -17.01 1.53
C TYR A 763 -7.52 -16.46 2.94
N TRP A 764 -8.38 -16.74 3.91
CA TRP A 764 -8.14 -16.44 5.33
C TRP A 764 -6.89 -17.14 5.92
N LEU A 765 -6.29 -18.12 5.23
CA LEU A 765 -5.01 -18.72 5.61
C LEU A 765 -3.81 -17.77 5.46
N HIS A 766 -3.97 -16.63 4.76
CA HIS A 766 -2.96 -15.56 4.69
C HIS A 766 -2.94 -14.64 5.91
N ARG A 767 -3.97 -14.68 6.77
CA ARG A 767 -4.10 -13.80 7.93
C ARG A 767 -2.90 -13.96 8.88
N PRO A 768 -2.37 -12.87 9.48
CA PRO A 768 -1.30 -12.96 10.50
C PRO A 768 -1.67 -13.82 11.73
N SER A 769 -2.97 -13.97 12.00
CA SER A 769 -3.51 -14.85 13.04
C SER A 769 -3.13 -16.32 12.86
N VAL A 770 -2.91 -16.80 11.63
CA VAL A 770 -2.50 -18.18 11.34
C VAL A 770 -1.09 -18.47 11.86
N GLU A 771 -0.17 -17.51 11.76
CA GLU A 771 1.17 -17.65 12.33
C GLU A 771 1.09 -17.79 13.85
N THR A 772 0.27 -16.96 14.48
CA THR A 772 0.04 -16.97 15.92
C THR A 772 -0.63 -18.27 16.37
N ALA A 773 -1.59 -18.79 15.60
CA ALA A 773 -2.24 -20.07 15.85
C ALA A 773 -1.25 -21.25 15.77
N TYR A 774 -0.38 -21.28 14.75
CA TYR A 774 0.65 -22.30 14.62
C TYR A 774 1.63 -22.30 15.80
N VAL A 775 2.14 -21.13 16.20
CA VAL A 775 3.06 -21.04 17.35
C VAL A 775 2.36 -21.37 18.66
N ASN A 776 1.09 -21.01 18.82
CA ASN A 776 0.29 -21.38 19.99
C ASN A 776 0.04 -22.89 20.06
N HIS A 777 -0.13 -23.57 18.92
CA HIS A 777 -0.21 -25.03 18.85
C HIS A 777 1.11 -25.68 19.29
N LEU A 778 2.27 -25.21 18.82
CA LEU A 778 3.58 -25.71 19.29
C LEU A 778 3.78 -25.53 20.80
N ILE A 779 3.19 -24.49 21.40
CA ILE A 779 3.21 -24.27 22.84
C ILE A 779 2.27 -25.24 23.57
N ALA A 780 1.04 -25.39 23.10
CA ALA A 780 0.05 -26.29 23.70
C ALA A 780 0.49 -27.77 23.67
N GLU A 781 1.22 -28.20 22.63
CA GLU A 781 1.82 -29.54 22.55
C GLU A 781 3.11 -29.71 23.39
N GLY A 782 3.62 -28.63 24.00
CA GLY A 782 4.85 -28.65 24.79
C GLY A 782 6.14 -28.73 23.97
N GLY A 783 6.07 -28.60 22.65
CA GLY A 783 7.24 -28.50 21.76
C GLY A 783 8.02 -27.19 21.91
N LEU A 784 7.39 -26.18 22.50
CA LEU A 784 7.95 -24.84 22.74
C LEU A 784 7.38 -24.27 24.06
N SER A 785 8.18 -23.63 24.90
CA SER A 785 7.63 -22.81 25.99
C SER A 785 7.46 -21.35 25.54
N MET A 786 6.46 -20.65 26.10
CA MET A 786 6.23 -19.23 25.78
C MET A 786 7.42 -18.33 26.09
N ALA A 787 8.25 -18.67 27.08
CA ALA A 787 9.50 -17.97 27.37
C ALA A 787 10.57 -18.19 26.28
N GLN A 788 10.61 -19.39 25.68
CA GLN A 788 11.56 -19.71 24.61
C GLN A 788 11.12 -19.17 23.25
N ARG A 789 9.81 -18.92 23.03
CA ARG A 789 9.24 -18.50 21.74
C ARG A 789 10.04 -17.40 21.05
N TRP A 790 10.36 -16.34 21.78
CA TRP A 790 10.97 -15.12 21.22
C TRP A 790 12.44 -15.31 20.84
N GLU A 791 13.20 -16.07 21.64
CA GLU A 791 14.61 -16.39 21.37
C GLU A 791 14.80 -17.64 20.49
N ASN A 792 13.72 -18.35 20.16
CA ASN A 792 13.77 -19.57 19.36
C ASN A 792 14.27 -19.28 17.93
N GLN A 793 15.10 -20.16 17.39
CA GLN A 793 15.70 -19.94 16.07
C GLN A 793 14.68 -20.00 14.92
N SER A 794 13.70 -20.91 14.95
CA SER A 794 12.74 -21.09 13.84
C SER A 794 11.46 -20.28 13.96
N VAL A 795 11.01 -19.92 15.18
CA VAL A 795 9.75 -19.16 15.38
C VAL A 795 9.95 -17.77 16.00
N GLY A 796 11.14 -17.49 16.54
CA GLY A 796 11.45 -16.25 17.25
C GLY A 796 12.06 -15.17 16.36
N HIS A 797 12.71 -14.18 16.97
CA HIS A 797 13.20 -12.95 16.32
C HIS A 797 14.12 -13.17 15.12
N LYS A 798 14.80 -14.33 15.02
CA LYS A 798 15.69 -14.65 13.89
C LYS A 798 14.93 -14.80 12.56
N ARG A 799 13.68 -15.29 12.56
CA ARG A 799 12.98 -15.73 11.34
C ARG A 799 12.81 -14.62 10.30
N HIS A 800 12.52 -13.38 10.71
CA HIS A 800 12.32 -12.27 9.78
C HIS A 800 13.64 -11.52 9.42
N SER A 801 14.81 -12.05 9.81
CA SER A 801 16.15 -11.50 9.50
C SER A 801 17.05 -12.50 8.78
N ASP A 802 16.56 -13.72 8.58
CA ASP A 802 17.26 -14.82 7.94
C ASP A 802 16.30 -15.44 6.92
N TYR A 803 16.68 -15.31 5.64
CA TYR A 803 16.04 -15.89 4.45
C TYR A 803 15.38 -17.25 4.73
N ASP A 804 16.25 -18.24 4.87
CA ASP A 804 15.89 -19.66 4.87
C ASP A 804 15.09 -20.04 6.10
N THR A 805 15.38 -19.42 7.26
CA THR A 805 14.60 -19.59 8.49
C THR A 805 13.17 -19.09 8.33
N GLY A 806 12.97 -17.92 7.71
CA GLY A 806 11.65 -17.37 7.41
C GLY A 806 10.85 -18.28 6.48
N LEU A 807 11.48 -18.76 5.41
CA LEU A 807 10.85 -19.68 4.44
C LEU A 807 10.50 -21.04 5.08
N ALA A 808 11.39 -21.60 5.90
CA ALA A 808 11.15 -22.84 6.63
C ALA A 808 9.98 -22.72 7.62
N PHE A 809 9.85 -21.56 8.30
CA PHE A 809 8.69 -21.27 9.15
C PHE A 809 7.38 -21.26 8.34
N GLN A 810 7.34 -20.58 7.18
CA GLN A 810 6.13 -20.54 6.36
C GLN A 810 5.73 -21.93 5.87
N SER A 811 6.69 -22.75 5.41
CA SER A 811 6.41 -24.13 4.97
C SER A 811 5.86 -25.00 6.11
N ALA A 812 6.42 -24.88 7.32
CA ALA A 812 5.93 -25.61 8.49
C ALA A 812 4.53 -25.16 8.93
N LYS A 813 4.27 -23.84 8.93
CA LYS A 813 2.96 -23.23 9.22
C LYS A 813 1.89 -23.69 8.22
N GLU A 814 2.16 -23.59 6.92
CA GLU A 814 1.21 -23.96 5.86
C GLU A 814 0.94 -25.47 5.86
N ASN A 815 1.98 -26.30 5.99
CA ASN A 815 1.80 -27.75 6.09
C ASN A 815 0.96 -28.16 7.31
N TRP A 816 1.14 -27.48 8.45
CA TRP A 816 0.29 -27.67 9.62
C TRP A 816 -1.16 -27.24 9.37
N ALA A 817 -1.39 -26.04 8.83
CA ALA A 817 -2.73 -25.51 8.61
C ALA A 817 -3.51 -26.35 7.59
N LEU A 818 -2.89 -26.71 6.46
CA LEU A 818 -3.50 -27.55 5.43
C LEU A 818 -3.73 -28.99 5.91
N GLY A 819 -2.79 -29.57 6.66
CA GLY A 819 -2.96 -30.88 7.31
C GLY A 819 -4.08 -30.89 8.34
N TRP A 820 -4.26 -29.79 9.09
CA TRP A 820 -5.39 -29.64 10.01
C TRP A 820 -6.73 -29.54 9.27
N LEU A 821 -6.81 -28.75 8.19
CA LEU A 821 -8.02 -28.64 7.36
C LEU A 821 -8.41 -29.99 6.73
N ASP A 822 -7.43 -30.73 6.20
CA ASP A 822 -7.62 -32.08 5.69
C ASP A 822 -8.15 -33.04 6.78
N GLY A 823 -7.53 -33.01 7.96
CA GLY A 823 -7.91 -33.84 9.11
C GLY A 823 -9.29 -33.56 9.70
N ILE A 824 -9.87 -32.39 9.45
CA ILE A 824 -11.25 -32.05 9.86
C ILE A 824 -12.30 -32.28 8.76
N GLY A 825 -11.87 -32.71 7.56
CA GLY A 825 -12.75 -33.07 6.45
C GLY A 825 -13.02 -31.97 5.43
N VAL A 826 -12.15 -30.96 5.31
CA VAL A 826 -12.21 -30.02 4.16
C VAL A 826 -11.91 -30.77 2.86
N ALA A 827 -12.62 -30.43 1.79
CA ALA A 827 -12.49 -31.10 0.50
C ALA A 827 -11.05 -30.96 -0.08
N PRO A 828 -10.42 -32.04 -0.57
CA PRO A 828 -9.10 -31.99 -1.21
C PRO A 828 -9.02 -31.02 -2.39
N GLN A 829 -10.13 -30.75 -3.08
CA GLN A 829 -10.22 -29.74 -4.13
C GLN A 829 -9.85 -28.35 -3.59
N SER A 830 -10.43 -27.93 -2.46
CA SER A 830 -10.18 -26.61 -1.87
C SER A 830 -8.76 -26.49 -1.35
N THR A 831 -8.25 -27.50 -0.64
CA THR A 831 -6.89 -27.47 -0.07
C THR A 831 -5.81 -27.57 -1.14
N VAL A 832 -6.01 -28.34 -2.22
CA VAL A 832 -5.07 -28.41 -3.34
C VAL A 832 -5.12 -27.14 -4.21
N TYR A 833 -6.31 -26.58 -4.46
CA TYR A 833 -6.44 -25.30 -5.16
C TYR A 833 -5.71 -24.20 -4.39
N PHE A 834 -5.98 -24.02 -3.09
CA PHE A 834 -5.26 -23.04 -2.29
C PHE A 834 -3.75 -23.29 -2.26
N ALA A 835 -3.33 -24.54 -2.06
CA ALA A 835 -1.92 -24.89 -2.00
C ALA A 835 -1.19 -24.55 -3.32
N VAL A 836 -1.78 -24.82 -4.48
CA VAL A 836 -1.13 -24.59 -5.78
C VAL A 836 -1.27 -23.14 -6.26
N SER A 837 -2.38 -22.47 -5.99
CA SER A 837 -2.62 -21.09 -6.44
C SER A 837 -1.99 -20.07 -5.49
N GLN A 838 -2.25 -20.17 -4.18
CA GLN A 838 -1.89 -19.14 -3.20
C GLN A 838 -0.79 -19.54 -2.19
N GLY A 839 -0.52 -20.84 -1.99
CA GLY A 839 0.44 -21.31 -0.97
C GLY A 839 1.88 -20.86 -1.23
N HIS A 840 2.61 -20.43 -0.19
CA HIS A 840 4.01 -19.97 -0.32
C HIS A 840 4.99 -21.14 -0.42
N ALA A 841 4.87 -22.13 0.46
CA ALA A 841 5.74 -23.30 0.53
C ALA A 841 4.95 -24.61 0.83
N PRO A 842 3.93 -24.95 0.01
CA PRO A 842 2.97 -26.04 0.21
C PRO A 842 3.51 -27.45 -0.09
N ALA A 843 4.73 -27.54 -0.60
CA ALA A 843 5.27 -28.75 -1.24
C ALA A 843 5.23 -30.02 -0.35
N PRO A 844 5.48 -29.95 0.98
CA PRO A 844 5.35 -31.11 1.86
C PRO A 844 3.91 -31.67 1.94
N PHE A 845 2.90 -30.80 2.01
CA PHE A 845 1.48 -31.17 2.06
C PHE A 845 1.02 -31.80 0.75
N LEU A 846 1.37 -31.17 -0.39
CA LEU A 846 1.06 -31.70 -1.72
C LEU A 846 1.69 -33.08 -1.94
N LYS A 847 2.95 -33.28 -1.49
CA LYS A 847 3.61 -34.59 -1.54
C LYS A 847 2.88 -35.64 -0.69
N HIS A 848 2.40 -35.27 0.50
CA HIS A 848 1.64 -36.17 1.36
C HIS A 848 0.34 -36.64 0.68
N LEU A 849 -0.47 -35.72 0.15
CA LEU A 849 -1.68 -36.06 -0.61
C LEU A 849 -1.39 -36.90 -1.87
N ALA A 850 -0.29 -36.60 -2.58
CA ALA A 850 0.15 -37.39 -3.75
C ALA A 850 0.49 -38.84 -3.36
N GLY A 851 1.25 -39.02 -2.27
CA GLY A 851 1.65 -40.34 -1.77
C GLY A 851 0.49 -41.19 -1.25
N GLU A 852 -0.60 -40.56 -0.79
CA GLU A 852 -1.84 -41.25 -0.41
C GLU A 852 -2.80 -41.48 -1.61
N GLY A 853 -2.48 -40.98 -2.81
CA GLY A 853 -3.35 -41.06 -3.98
C GLY A 853 -4.63 -40.22 -3.85
N ARG A 854 -4.59 -39.14 -3.05
CA ARG A 854 -5.74 -38.30 -2.69
C ARG A 854 -5.80 -36.96 -3.44
N LEU A 855 -4.87 -36.71 -4.36
CA LEU A 855 -4.95 -35.53 -5.22
C LEU A 855 -6.19 -35.61 -6.14
N PRO A 856 -6.98 -34.53 -6.26
CA PRO A 856 -8.18 -34.48 -7.10
C PRO A 856 -7.83 -34.44 -8.60
N GLU A 857 -8.85 -34.56 -9.45
CA GLU A 857 -8.71 -34.30 -10.89
C GLU A 857 -8.33 -32.83 -11.11
N THR A 858 -7.12 -32.58 -11.61
CA THR A 858 -6.53 -31.23 -11.68
C THR A 858 -6.92 -30.45 -12.94
N SER A 859 -7.28 -31.11 -14.03
CA SER A 859 -7.67 -30.51 -15.31
C SER A 859 -8.89 -29.58 -15.22
N GLN A 860 -9.82 -29.88 -14.31
CA GLN A 860 -11.03 -29.09 -14.07
C GLN A 860 -10.90 -28.12 -12.87
N LEU A 861 -9.77 -28.17 -12.16
CA LEU A 861 -9.55 -27.44 -10.89
C LEU A 861 -8.45 -26.37 -11.01
N LEU A 862 -7.46 -26.57 -11.87
CA LEU A 862 -6.24 -25.77 -11.96
C LEU A 862 -5.98 -25.35 -13.42
N THR A 863 -5.48 -24.12 -13.64
CA THR A 863 -4.99 -23.62 -14.93
C THR A 863 -3.77 -24.43 -15.42
N ILE A 864 -3.37 -24.29 -16.69
CA ILE A 864 -2.16 -24.92 -17.23
C ILE A 864 -0.92 -24.54 -16.42
N ASP A 865 -0.80 -23.26 -16.06
CA ASP A 865 0.39 -22.74 -15.38
C ASP A 865 0.41 -23.19 -13.89
N GLU A 866 -0.76 -23.29 -13.25
CA GLU A 866 -0.92 -23.94 -11.94
C GLU A 866 -0.60 -25.44 -11.99
N ARG A 867 -1.06 -26.19 -13.01
CA ARG A 867 -0.68 -27.61 -13.18
C ARG A 867 0.83 -27.76 -13.38
N VAL A 868 1.46 -26.87 -14.14
CA VAL A 868 2.94 -26.79 -14.24
C VAL A 868 3.58 -26.50 -12.88
N ARG A 869 3.04 -25.56 -12.09
CA ARG A 869 3.52 -25.25 -10.72
C ARG A 869 3.39 -26.44 -9.78
N LEU A 870 2.28 -27.17 -9.81
CA LEU A 870 2.07 -28.40 -9.04
C LEU A 870 3.14 -29.46 -9.37
N LEU A 871 3.44 -29.69 -10.64
CA LEU A 871 4.50 -30.65 -11.03
C LEU A 871 5.88 -30.21 -10.54
N LYS A 872 6.21 -28.91 -10.63
CA LYS A 872 7.46 -28.35 -10.10
C LYS A 872 7.57 -28.53 -8.58
N LEU A 873 6.51 -28.20 -7.83
CA LEU A 873 6.46 -28.34 -6.37
C LEU A 873 6.62 -29.81 -5.93
N LEU A 874 5.96 -30.74 -6.60
CA LEU A 874 6.07 -32.18 -6.32
C LEU A 874 7.45 -32.73 -6.69
N ALA A 875 8.06 -32.26 -7.78
CA ALA A 875 9.44 -32.61 -8.15
C ALA A 875 10.46 -32.11 -7.12
N GLN A 876 10.34 -30.84 -6.68
CA GLN A 876 11.17 -30.25 -5.62
C GLN A 876 11.03 -31.00 -4.29
N ALA A 877 9.82 -31.44 -3.93
CA ALA A 877 9.58 -32.26 -2.76
C ALA A 877 10.10 -33.71 -2.89
N GLY A 878 10.50 -34.14 -4.09
CA GLY A 878 10.92 -35.51 -4.39
C GLY A 878 9.75 -36.51 -4.35
N ALA A 879 8.66 -36.21 -5.05
CA ALA A 879 7.59 -37.17 -5.32
C ALA A 879 8.04 -38.29 -6.28
N ASP A 880 7.34 -39.43 -6.24
CA ASP A 880 7.71 -40.61 -7.03
C ASP A 880 7.51 -40.41 -8.54
N VAL A 881 8.44 -40.95 -9.33
CA VAL A 881 8.49 -40.79 -10.80
C VAL A 881 7.22 -41.32 -11.49
N GLU A 882 6.58 -42.33 -10.91
CA GLU A 882 5.30 -42.89 -11.41
C GLU A 882 4.15 -41.86 -11.35
N PHE A 883 4.19 -40.89 -10.43
CA PHE A 883 3.17 -39.85 -10.33
C PHE A 883 3.08 -39.00 -11.60
N PHE A 884 4.23 -38.53 -12.11
CA PHE A 884 4.30 -37.70 -13.32
C PHE A 884 3.76 -38.41 -14.57
N SER A 885 3.74 -39.75 -14.58
CA SER A 885 3.18 -40.53 -15.69
C SER A 885 1.68 -40.30 -15.90
N SER A 886 0.94 -39.88 -14.87
CA SER A 886 -0.49 -39.53 -14.98
C SER A 886 -0.74 -38.27 -15.82
N PHE A 887 0.21 -37.34 -15.89
CA PHE A 887 0.12 -36.09 -16.64
C PHE A 887 0.61 -36.20 -18.10
N LEU A 888 1.09 -37.37 -18.54
CA LEU A 888 1.51 -37.61 -19.93
C LEU A 888 0.35 -37.54 -20.94
N GLN A 889 -0.90 -37.57 -20.46
CA GLN A 889 -2.12 -37.43 -21.25
C GLN A 889 -2.87 -36.11 -20.96
N ASP A 890 -2.26 -35.14 -20.23
CA ASP A 890 -2.85 -33.80 -20.04
C ASP A 890 -3.15 -33.15 -21.40
N GLU A 891 -4.12 -32.24 -21.46
CA GLU A 891 -4.52 -31.58 -22.71
C GLU A 891 -3.47 -30.56 -23.21
N SER A 892 -2.74 -29.90 -22.30
CA SER A 892 -1.68 -28.93 -22.63
C SER A 892 -0.39 -29.59 -23.11
N ALA A 893 0.26 -28.97 -24.10
CA ALA A 893 1.59 -29.38 -24.54
C ALA A 893 2.66 -29.13 -23.46
N ALA A 894 2.59 -28.00 -22.76
CA ALA A 894 3.53 -27.64 -21.69
C ALA A 894 3.51 -28.64 -20.53
N VAL A 895 2.32 -28.99 -20.04
CA VAL A 895 2.17 -29.97 -18.92
C VAL A 895 2.68 -31.35 -19.33
N ARG A 896 2.28 -31.85 -20.51
CA ARG A 896 2.78 -33.16 -21.02
C ARG A 896 4.30 -33.20 -21.17
N GLN A 897 4.91 -32.12 -21.65
CA GLN A 897 6.36 -32.06 -21.87
C GLN A 897 7.11 -32.05 -20.54
N LEU A 898 6.72 -31.20 -19.58
CA LEU A 898 7.31 -31.21 -18.24
C LEU A 898 7.11 -32.55 -17.52
N ALA A 899 5.90 -33.12 -17.59
CA ALA A 899 5.61 -34.44 -17.02
C ALA A 899 6.50 -35.54 -17.60
N LYS A 900 6.79 -35.49 -18.91
CA LYS A 900 7.69 -36.42 -19.59
C LYS A 900 9.14 -36.26 -19.14
N ASP A 901 9.61 -35.03 -19.00
CA ASP A 901 10.99 -34.76 -18.58
C ASP A 901 11.22 -35.20 -17.13
N LEU A 902 10.24 -34.96 -16.24
CA LEU A 902 10.24 -35.45 -14.85
C LEU A 902 10.09 -36.98 -14.76
N ALA A 903 9.27 -37.60 -15.62
CA ALA A 903 9.06 -39.05 -15.65
C ALA A 903 10.26 -39.85 -16.21
N GLN A 904 11.18 -39.21 -16.95
CA GLN A 904 12.34 -39.88 -17.55
C GLN A 904 13.59 -39.83 -16.67
N GLY A 905 13.62 -38.96 -15.66
CA GLY A 905 14.76 -38.74 -14.78
C GLY A 905 15.86 -37.91 -15.44
N SER A 906 16.39 -36.94 -14.70
CA SER A 906 17.58 -36.16 -15.08
C SER A 906 18.87 -36.92 -14.78
#